data_AF-A0A1V3N366-F1
#
_entry.id   AF-A0A1V3N366-F1
#
_cell.length_a   1.000
_cell.length_b   1.000
_cell.length_c   1.000
_cell.angle_alpha   90.00
_cell.angle_beta   90.00
_cell.angle_gamma   90.00
#
_symmetry.space_group_name_H-M   'P 1'
#
loop_
_entity.id
_entity.type
_entity.pdbx_description
1 polymer ?
#
loop_
_entity_poly.entity_id
_entity_poly.type
_entity_poly.pdbx_seq_one_letter_code
_entity_poly.pdbx_strand_id
1 'polypeptide(L)'
;MKHTEPHAKIYNDLADKILTGKTFSFGKASFSESEKNAYSSFLKIEGEEIVVEPDEMLCATIINKMDKLFNQPASSGLKVSLERSLEVCYYFRGNRNEIRRFNVIEKRFIKSSVISTVGDSYVDLGGALELSKALYSELLTVFVCHLDTLGSASETLYNITTSLWDYFPLSSNRTSMLQNLFTKVVYISAKDTGLAEEYLDRLLKSTPYRTELIASVLAGILSAEKPKYDALNQLIADDKHHEAIAIALNATITSDPILAADYYAMSETVFDSNNDIKRILTFFYQRMANNDSMADEELKAKCLQRIEQLCISADTELVIIGLRGLGNLSQKYSEFAFRIIDGLADRYCESAIFSSCLDVLYSHQSCADFFKLVVKRVLTVKEVFNASQTEIVLSVLYENHRHSFDSGLIGLLIDPRGVVRFAGVSILAQIINTFDRHFRFSIDLTALSSLNQYKLWVSLLDDDARVLDFMPLILPLLHSKNAFVVESLMDRILEEIKNYGSTVYSTLENNIADDNPKKAELLSRVQKEMDIEFSKNYEKLKIKELDPRFTQSALLRKYYEIFEKRMSEQLEEQVDKSSIVRQLATTINVSKGGGYLDKVSGKVMELKKIAYEKQFPAKYFSDPENIDAERMNKILQLDWSKEFKECEAIISSYESTSKP
;
A
#
# COMPACT_ATOMS: atom_id res chain seq x y z
N MET A 1 9.13 36.11 -48.71
CA MET A 1 10.53 36.06 -49.18
C MET A 1 10.62 35.02 -50.30
N LYS A 2 11.13 35.38 -51.48
CA LYS A 2 11.41 34.42 -52.56
C LYS A 2 12.73 33.72 -52.22
N HIS A 3 12.65 32.50 -51.70
CA HIS A 3 13.85 31.69 -51.47
C HIS A 3 14.33 31.13 -52.80
N THR A 4 15.64 31.13 -52.99
CA THR A 4 16.33 30.53 -54.13
C THR A 4 15.93 29.05 -54.26
N GLU A 5 15.63 28.57 -55.48
CA GLU A 5 15.27 27.17 -55.82
C GLU A 5 16.05 26.05 -55.08
N PRO A 6 17.34 26.20 -54.72
CA PRO A 6 18.07 25.17 -53.99
C PRO A 6 17.50 24.85 -52.59
N HIS A 7 16.93 25.83 -51.89
CA HIS A 7 16.43 25.64 -50.52
C HIS A 7 15.18 24.75 -50.49
N ALA A 8 14.22 25.03 -51.38
CA ALA A 8 12.98 24.26 -51.47
C ALA A 8 13.24 22.80 -51.86
N LYS A 9 14.24 22.54 -52.72
CA LYS A 9 14.62 21.19 -53.11
C LYS A 9 15.16 20.38 -51.92
N ILE A 10 16.03 20.98 -51.11
CA ILE A 10 16.63 20.31 -49.94
C ILE A 10 15.58 20.01 -48.88
N TYR A 11 14.69 20.96 -48.55
CA TYR A 11 13.60 20.69 -47.61
C TYR A 11 12.66 19.58 -48.12
N ASN A 12 12.38 19.54 -49.43
CA ASN A 12 11.57 18.48 -50.03
C ASN A 12 12.26 17.11 -49.94
N ASP A 13 13.54 17.03 -50.30
CA ASP A 13 14.32 15.78 -50.26
C ASP A 13 14.47 15.26 -48.82
N LEU A 14 14.67 16.16 -47.86
CA LEU A 14 14.78 15.81 -46.45
C LEU A 14 13.44 15.32 -45.90
N ALA A 15 12.34 16.00 -46.27
CA ALA A 15 10.99 15.61 -45.88
C ALA A 15 10.58 14.25 -46.47
N ASP A 16 10.87 13.97 -47.75
CA ASP A 16 10.57 12.67 -48.38
C ASP A 16 11.29 11.51 -47.70
N LYS A 17 12.52 11.73 -47.25
CA LYS A 17 13.33 10.70 -46.59
C LYS A 17 12.88 10.45 -45.16
N ILE A 18 12.55 11.52 -44.41
CA ILE A 18 11.90 11.40 -43.10
C ILE A 18 10.59 10.61 -43.20
N LEU A 19 9.79 10.86 -44.23
CA LEU A 19 8.51 10.18 -44.49
C LEU A 19 8.64 8.78 -45.09
N THR A 20 9.85 8.32 -45.41
CA THR A 20 10.11 6.96 -45.93
C THR A 20 10.94 6.10 -44.99
N GLY A 21 11.26 6.58 -43.78
CA GLY A 21 11.99 5.82 -42.76
C GLY A 21 13.42 5.44 -43.17
N LYS A 22 14.04 6.19 -44.10
CA LYS A 22 15.41 5.92 -44.53
C LYS A 22 16.39 6.70 -43.66
N THR A 23 17.28 6.00 -42.97
CA THR A 23 18.35 6.61 -42.18
C THR A 23 19.26 7.46 -43.06
N PHE A 24 19.60 8.65 -42.57
CA PHE A 24 20.48 9.59 -43.24
C PHE A 24 21.79 9.69 -42.44
N SER A 25 22.91 9.30 -43.02
CA SER A 25 24.22 9.79 -42.60
C SER A 25 24.72 10.75 -43.66
N PHE A 26 24.91 12.01 -43.29
CA PHE A 26 25.64 12.93 -44.14
C PHE A 26 27.11 12.85 -43.76
N GLY A 27 27.95 12.39 -44.68
CA GLY A 27 29.39 12.55 -44.49
C GLY A 27 29.76 14.03 -44.56
N LYS A 28 30.83 14.43 -43.86
CA LYS A 28 31.35 15.81 -43.86
C LYS A 28 31.66 16.36 -45.28
N ALA A 29 31.80 15.45 -46.26
CA ALA A 29 32.05 15.71 -47.68
C ALA A 29 30.78 15.94 -48.52
N SER A 30 29.58 15.73 -47.98
CA SER A 30 28.31 15.77 -48.74
C SER A 30 27.79 17.17 -49.04
N PHE A 31 28.41 18.22 -48.50
CA PHE A 31 28.03 19.61 -48.72
C PHE A 31 29.26 20.47 -49.00
N SER A 32 29.15 21.36 -49.99
CA SER A 32 30.12 22.43 -50.22
C SER A 32 30.15 23.42 -49.06
N GLU A 33 31.25 24.16 -48.88
CA GLU A 33 31.39 25.17 -47.82
C GLU A 33 30.30 26.26 -47.91
N SER A 34 29.89 26.60 -49.14
CA SER A 34 28.78 27.53 -49.40
C SER A 34 27.43 26.99 -48.94
N GLU A 35 27.16 25.70 -49.10
CA GLU A 35 25.94 25.05 -48.63
C GLU A 35 25.93 24.94 -47.10
N LYS A 36 27.06 24.57 -46.49
CA LYS A 36 27.19 24.53 -45.02
C LYS A 36 26.91 25.90 -44.39
N ASN A 37 27.40 26.97 -45.00
CA ASN A 37 27.15 28.33 -44.53
C ASN A 37 25.69 28.77 -44.76
N ALA A 38 25.10 28.42 -45.91
CA ALA A 38 23.70 28.71 -46.22
C ALA A 38 22.69 27.96 -45.33
N TYR A 39 23.06 26.79 -44.81
CA TYR A 39 22.20 25.92 -44.01
C TYR A 39 22.56 25.88 -42.52
N SER A 40 23.54 26.69 -42.10
CA SER A 40 24.02 26.78 -40.71
C SER A 40 22.92 27.14 -39.70
N SER A 41 21.80 27.71 -40.14
CA SER A 41 20.65 28.04 -39.30
C SER A 41 19.78 26.83 -38.91
N PHE A 42 19.92 25.67 -39.57
CA PHE A 42 19.15 24.46 -39.27
C PHE A 42 19.91 23.14 -39.44
N LEU A 43 21.16 23.17 -39.91
CA LEU A 43 22.08 22.03 -39.93
C LEU A 43 23.22 22.29 -38.94
N LYS A 44 23.28 21.48 -37.89
CA LYS A 44 24.39 21.48 -36.93
C LYS A 44 25.25 20.24 -37.18
N ILE A 45 26.56 20.39 -37.30
CA ILE A 45 27.47 19.25 -37.47
C ILE A 45 28.02 18.90 -36.09
N GLU A 46 27.67 17.73 -35.57
CA GLU A 46 28.14 17.23 -34.26
C GLU A 46 28.97 15.96 -34.49
N GLY A 47 30.30 16.10 -34.51
CA GLY A 47 31.21 14.99 -34.81
C GLY A 47 31.16 14.58 -36.29
N GLU A 48 30.89 13.30 -36.56
CA GLU A 48 30.66 12.76 -37.92
C GLU A 48 29.20 12.80 -38.36
N GLU A 49 28.29 13.22 -37.48
CA GLU A 49 26.86 13.28 -37.76
C GLU A 49 26.41 14.70 -38.09
N ILE A 50 25.48 14.81 -39.04
CA ILE A 50 24.77 16.05 -39.31
C ILE A 50 23.41 15.97 -38.63
N VAL A 51 23.23 16.90 -37.71
CA VAL A 51 22.09 17.04 -36.85
C VAL A 51 21.19 18.14 -37.42
N VAL A 52 20.07 17.75 -38.01
CA VAL A 52 19.07 18.70 -38.51
C VAL A 52 18.23 19.20 -37.34
N GLU A 53 18.22 20.51 -37.12
CA GLU A 53 17.26 21.16 -36.22
C GLU A 53 16.03 21.60 -37.02
N PRO A 54 14.83 21.15 -36.65
CA PRO A 54 13.63 21.43 -37.43
C PRO A 54 13.25 22.93 -37.40
N ASP A 55 13.61 23.62 -38.47
CA ASP A 55 13.15 24.95 -38.87
C ASP A 55 11.66 24.89 -39.32
N GLU A 56 10.94 26.02 -39.17
CA GLU A 56 9.55 26.19 -39.62
C GLU A 56 9.29 25.74 -41.06
N MET A 57 10.23 26.00 -41.98
CA MET A 57 10.13 25.59 -43.38
C MET A 57 10.21 24.08 -43.58
N LEU A 58 11.08 23.38 -42.84
CA LEU A 58 11.17 21.93 -42.91
C LEU A 58 9.89 21.29 -42.37
N CYS A 59 9.39 21.79 -41.24
CA CYS A 59 8.11 21.34 -40.68
C CYS A 59 6.96 21.57 -41.67
N ALA A 60 6.84 22.76 -42.25
CA ALA A 60 5.80 23.09 -43.23
C ALA A 60 5.90 22.20 -44.49
N THR A 61 7.11 21.85 -44.92
CA THR A 61 7.34 20.96 -46.07
C THR A 61 6.93 19.53 -45.78
N ILE A 62 7.25 19.01 -44.58
CA ILE A 62 6.81 17.69 -44.12
C ILE A 62 5.28 17.65 -44.02
N ILE A 63 4.66 18.66 -43.38
CA ILE A 63 3.20 18.78 -43.27
C ILE A 63 2.57 18.75 -44.67
N ASN A 64 2.99 19.63 -45.58
CA ASN A 64 2.45 19.69 -46.95
C ASN A 64 2.60 18.38 -47.74
N LYS A 65 3.63 17.58 -47.47
CA LYS A 65 3.82 16.28 -48.11
C LYS A 65 2.93 15.20 -47.48
N MET A 66 2.77 15.22 -46.16
CA MET A 66 1.80 14.35 -45.49
C MET A 66 0.39 14.63 -46.01
N ASP A 67 0.03 15.90 -46.21
CA ASP A 67 -1.29 16.31 -46.74
C ASP A 67 -1.57 15.72 -48.12
N LYS A 68 -0.53 15.62 -48.95
CA LYS A 68 -0.60 14.96 -50.26
C LYS A 68 -0.62 13.43 -50.16
N LEU A 69 0.09 12.85 -49.20
CA LEU A 69 0.16 11.40 -48.99
C LEU A 69 -1.17 10.81 -48.50
N PHE A 70 -1.85 11.50 -47.58
CA PHE A 70 -3.12 11.05 -47.02
C PHE A 70 -4.34 11.45 -47.87
N ASN A 71 -4.14 12.18 -48.98
CA ASN A 71 -5.12 12.43 -50.04
C ASN A 71 -6.47 12.97 -49.56
N GLN A 72 -6.46 13.82 -48.52
CA GLN A 72 -7.67 14.44 -47.95
C GLN A 72 -7.51 15.96 -47.91
N PRO A 73 -8.49 16.74 -48.42
CA PRO A 73 -8.42 18.19 -48.43
C PRO A 73 -8.39 18.75 -47.00
N ALA A 74 -7.56 19.77 -46.74
CA ALA A 74 -7.43 20.41 -45.43
C ALA A 74 -8.72 21.04 -44.87
N SER A 75 -9.81 21.07 -45.66
CA SER A 75 -11.11 21.64 -45.31
C SER A 75 -12.18 20.61 -44.91
N SER A 76 -11.83 19.34 -44.71
CA SER A 76 -12.76 18.34 -44.21
C SER A 76 -12.91 18.46 -42.69
N GLY A 77 -14.15 18.49 -42.20
CA GLY A 77 -14.53 18.84 -40.82
C GLY A 77 -13.76 18.13 -39.68
N LEU A 78 -14.02 18.57 -38.44
CA LEU A 78 -13.25 18.23 -37.23
C LEU A 78 -12.86 16.74 -37.11
N LYS A 79 -13.80 15.82 -37.38
CA LYS A 79 -13.55 14.36 -37.34
C LYS A 79 -12.41 13.92 -38.25
N VAL A 80 -12.39 14.39 -39.50
CA VAL A 80 -11.39 14.01 -40.50
C VAL A 80 -10.02 14.62 -40.18
N SER A 81 -10.00 15.85 -39.67
CA SER A 81 -8.76 16.49 -39.19
C SER A 81 -8.16 15.79 -37.96
N LEU A 82 -9.01 15.23 -37.10
CA LEU A 82 -8.61 14.46 -35.92
C LEU A 82 -8.10 13.06 -36.29
N GLU A 83 -8.80 12.33 -37.15
CA GLU A 83 -8.34 11.05 -37.72
C GLU A 83 -6.97 11.20 -38.40
N ARG A 84 -6.80 12.26 -39.19
CA ARG A 84 -5.52 12.63 -39.82
C ARG A 84 -4.41 12.89 -38.80
N SER A 85 -4.70 13.67 -37.76
CA SER A 85 -3.71 13.97 -36.71
C SER A 85 -3.23 12.71 -35.98
N LEU A 86 -4.12 11.74 -35.79
CA LEU A 86 -3.80 10.45 -35.20
C LEU A 86 -2.96 9.55 -36.11
N GLU A 87 -3.30 9.44 -37.40
CA GLU A 87 -2.50 8.65 -38.35
C GLU A 87 -1.07 9.17 -38.40
N VAL A 88 -0.90 10.49 -38.35
CA VAL A 88 0.41 11.15 -38.25
C VAL A 88 1.12 10.83 -36.92
N CYS A 89 0.41 10.87 -35.79
CA CYS A 89 0.97 10.50 -34.48
C CYS A 89 1.40 9.03 -34.43
N TYR A 90 0.57 8.10 -34.93
CA TYR A 90 0.88 6.67 -35.01
C TYR A 90 2.08 6.41 -35.92
N TYR A 91 2.12 7.08 -37.07
CA TYR A 91 3.25 7.02 -37.99
C TYR A 91 4.56 7.44 -37.28
N PHE A 92 4.56 8.52 -36.51
CA PHE A 92 5.76 8.94 -35.78
C PHE A 92 6.09 8.04 -34.57
N ARG A 93 5.09 7.49 -33.89
CA ARG A 93 5.28 6.57 -32.76
C ARG A 93 5.85 5.22 -33.19
N GLY A 94 5.40 4.68 -34.32
CA GLY A 94 5.95 3.45 -34.90
C GLY A 94 7.42 3.55 -35.30
N ASN A 95 7.91 4.77 -35.52
CA ASN A 95 9.29 5.08 -35.93
C ASN A 95 10.14 5.70 -34.80
N ARG A 96 9.69 5.64 -33.53
CA ARG A 96 10.35 6.29 -32.37
C ARG A 96 11.78 5.83 -32.08
N ASN A 97 12.16 4.62 -32.51
CA ASN A 97 13.48 4.07 -32.22
C ASN A 97 14.61 4.71 -33.04
N GLU A 98 14.30 5.43 -34.11
CA GLU A 98 15.32 5.94 -35.03
C GLU A 98 15.69 7.42 -34.81
N ILE A 99 14.79 8.27 -34.28
CA ILE A 99 15.06 9.71 -34.16
C ILE A 99 14.34 10.32 -32.94
N ARG A 100 15.10 10.75 -31.91
CA ARG A 100 14.59 11.43 -30.68
C ARG A 100 13.79 12.72 -30.91
N ARG A 101 13.76 13.27 -32.13
CA ARG A 101 13.29 14.63 -32.47
C ARG A 101 11.89 14.70 -33.09
N PHE A 102 11.22 13.57 -33.31
CA PHE A 102 9.85 13.54 -33.85
C PHE A 102 8.82 14.27 -32.98
N ASN A 103 9.04 14.34 -31.66
CA ASN A 103 8.16 15.07 -30.74
C ASN A 103 7.97 16.55 -31.13
N VAL A 104 8.94 17.22 -31.78
CA VAL A 104 8.78 18.64 -32.17
C VAL A 104 7.90 18.78 -33.43
N ILE A 105 8.05 17.86 -34.38
CA ILE A 105 7.29 17.84 -35.64
C ILE A 105 5.85 17.38 -35.37
N GLU A 106 5.67 16.33 -34.57
CA GLU A 106 4.37 15.86 -34.06
C GLU A 106 3.62 17.02 -33.39
N LYS A 107 4.25 17.72 -32.43
CA LYS A 107 3.68 18.89 -31.74
C LYS A 107 3.29 20.01 -32.70
N ARG A 108 4.12 20.32 -33.72
CA ARG A 108 3.81 21.38 -34.70
C ARG A 108 2.71 20.98 -35.67
N PHE A 109 2.67 19.73 -36.12
CA PHE A 109 1.63 19.19 -37.00
C PHE A 109 0.27 19.18 -36.29
N ILE A 110 0.23 18.71 -35.05
CA ILE A 110 -0.97 18.76 -34.21
C ILE A 110 -1.39 20.22 -34.04
N LYS A 111 -0.46 21.11 -33.68
CA LYS A 111 -0.74 22.54 -33.54
C LYS A 111 -1.34 23.12 -34.82
N SER A 112 -0.78 22.85 -36.00
CA SER A 112 -1.31 23.39 -37.25
C SER A 112 -2.67 22.79 -37.63
N SER A 113 -2.84 21.47 -37.49
CA SER A 113 -4.01 20.74 -37.98
C SER A 113 -5.21 20.81 -37.04
N VAL A 114 -4.95 20.89 -35.73
CA VAL A 114 -5.99 20.99 -34.70
C VAL A 114 -6.41 22.44 -34.52
N ILE A 115 -5.47 23.41 -34.47
CA ILE A 115 -5.84 24.83 -34.33
C ILE A 115 -6.61 25.34 -35.54
N SER A 116 -6.19 24.99 -36.77
CA SER A 116 -6.89 25.44 -37.98
C SER A 116 -8.33 24.94 -38.04
N THR A 117 -8.58 23.72 -37.55
CA THR A 117 -9.90 23.10 -37.66
C THR A 117 -10.80 23.38 -36.46
N VAL A 118 -10.21 23.53 -35.26
CA VAL A 118 -10.95 23.87 -34.04
C VAL A 118 -11.26 25.37 -33.97
N GLY A 119 -10.39 26.23 -34.51
CA GLY A 119 -10.57 27.69 -34.53
C GLY A 119 -11.83 28.17 -35.27
N ASP A 120 -12.34 27.39 -36.23
CA ASP A 120 -13.47 27.76 -37.08
C ASP A 120 -14.82 27.11 -36.68
N SER A 121 -14.84 26.04 -35.87
CA SER A 121 -16.10 25.42 -35.41
C SER A 121 -15.99 24.69 -34.06
N TYR A 122 -16.00 25.45 -32.95
CA TYR A 122 -16.05 24.88 -31.59
C TYR A 122 -17.37 24.14 -31.27
N VAL A 123 -18.43 24.42 -32.04
CA VAL A 123 -19.80 23.94 -31.78
C VAL A 123 -19.97 22.44 -32.03
N ASP A 124 -19.05 21.79 -32.75
CA ASP A 124 -19.22 20.41 -33.23
C ASP A 124 -18.13 19.43 -32.75
N LEU A 125 -17.53 19.69 -31.58
CA LEU A 125 -16.82 18.64 -30.83
C LEU A 125 -17.76 17.44 -30.60
N GLY A 126 -19.06 17.71 -30.38
CA GLY A 126 -20.17 16.76 -30.32
C GLY A 126 -20.23 15.72 -31.46
N GLY A 127 -20.12 16.16 -32.72
CA GLY A 127 -20.24 15.31 -33.91
C GLY A 127 -18.98 14.52 -34.26
N ALA A 128 -17.80 14.92 -33.77
CA ALA A 128 -16.54 14.19 -34.00
C ALA A 128 -16.37 12.93 -33.13
N LEU A 129 -17.32 12.67 -32.23
CA LEU A 129 -17.20 11.75 -31.09
C LEU A 129 -17.58 10.29 -31.38
N GLU A 130 -17.86 9.93 -32.64
CA GLU A 130 -18.07 8.53 -33.07
C GLU A 130 -16.76 7.75 -33.37
N LEU A 131 -15.61 8.24 -32.90
CA LEU A 131 -14.31 7.59 -33.10
C LEU A 131 -14.07 6.45 -32.10
N SER A 132 -13.26 5.45 -32.49
CA SER A 132 -12.97 4.30 -31.64
C SER A 132 -12.34 4.73 -30.29
N LYS A 133 -12.72 4.07 -29.19
CA LYS A 133 -12.30 4.41 -27.82
C LYS A 133 -10.77 4.53 -27.63
N ALA A 134 -9.99 3.77 -28.40
CA ALA A 134 -8.52 3.81 -28.35
C ALA A 134 -7.93 5.05 -29.04
N LEU A 135 -8.45 5.42 -30.22
CA LEU A 135 -8.09 6.65 -30.94
C LEU A 135 -8.36 7.89 -30.09
N TYR A 136 -9.46 7.85 -29.35
CA TYR A 136 -9.96 8.96 -28.57
C TYR A 136 -9.07 9.31 -27.36
N SER A 137 -8.58 8.29 -26.65
CA SER A 137 -7.64 8.40 -25.54
C SER A 137 -6.36 9.16 -25.91
N GLU A 138 -5.84 8.90 -27.11
CA GLU A 138 -4.59 9.51 -27.57
C GLU A 138 -4.78 10.95 -28.03
N LEU A 139 -5.89 11.25 -28.73
CA LEU A 139 -6.28 12.63 -29.07
C LEU A 139 -6.44 13.48 -27.82
N LEU A 140 -7.16 12.98 -26.82
CA LEU A 140 -7.36 13.68 -25.55
C LEU A 140 -6.03 14.01 -24.86
N THR A 141 -5.11 13.04 -24.84
CA THR A 141 -3.77 13.24 -24.28
C THR A 141 -3.03 14.35 -25.02
N VAL A 142 -3.11 14.35 -26.35
CA VAL A 142 -2.54 15.37 -27.21
C VAL A 142 -3.16 16.75 -26.96
N PHE A 143 -4.50 16.85 -26.90
CA PHE A 143 -5.22 18.09 -26.60
C PHE A 143 -4.79 18.66 -25.25
N VAL A 144 -4.79 17.83 -24.20
CA VAL A 144 -4.37 18.22 -22.85
C VAL A 144 -2.92 18.71 -22.85
N CYS A 145 -2.02 18.05 -23.57
CA CYS A 145 -0.62 18.49 -23.68
C CYS A 145 -0.46 19.88 -24.30
N HIS A 146 -1.40 20.29 -25.16
CA HIS A 146 -1.37 21.51 -25.96
C HIS A 146 -2.33 22.61 -25.51
N LEU A 147 -3.09 22.43 -24.42
CA LEU A 147 -4.08 23.42 -23.97
C LEU A 147 -3.51 24.84 -23.80
N ASP A 148 -2.25 24.97 -23.37
CA ASP A 148 -1.57 26.27 -23.22
C ASP A 148 -1.28 26.98 -24.54
N THR A 149 -1.24 26.24 -25.64
CA THR A 149 -1.12 26.78 -27.00
C THR A 149 -2.46 26.98 -27.70
N LEU A 150 -3.53 26.33 -27.21
CA LEU A 150 -4.88 26.38 -27.78
C LEU A 150 -5.77 27.45 -27.11
N GLY A 151 -5.59 27.69 -25.81
CA GLY A 151 -6.42 28.59 -25.01
C GLY A 151 -5.77 29.95 -24.79
N SER A 152 -5.73 30.80 -25.82
CA SER A 152 -5.31 32.21 -25.67
C SER A 152 -6.43 33.14 -25.18
N ALA A 153 -7.66 32.62 -25.07
CA ALA A 153 -8.84 33.34 -24.56
C ALA A 153 -9.61 32.44 -23.58
N SER A 154 -10.21 33.04 -22.55
CA SER A 154 -10.88 32.32 -21.45
C SER A 154 -12.06 31.49 -21.95
N GLU A 155 -12.78 31.99 -22.96
CA GLU A 155 -13.90 31.29 -23.59
C GLU A 155 -13.45 30.00 -24.29
N THR A 156 -12.33 30.06 -25.00
CA THR A 156 -11.73 28.89 -25.64
C THR A 156 -11.31 27.86 -24.59
N LEU A 157 -10.66 28.31 -23.51
CA LEU A 157 -10.26 27.43 -22.42
C LEU A 157 -11.48 26.81 -21.73
N TYR A 158 -12.52 27.59 -21.47
CA TYR A 158 -13.79 27.14 -20.90
C TYR A 158 -14.45 26.10 -21.79
N ASN A 159 -14.68 26.38 -23.07
CA ASN A 159 -15.37 25.46 -23.98
C ASN A 159 -14.60 24.14 -24.15
N ILE A 160 -13.27 24.19 -24.25
CA ILE A 160 -12.45 22.98 -24.37
C ILE A 160 -12.51 22.17 -23.07
N THR A 161 -12.12 22.75 -21.94
CA THR A 161 -12.05 22.03 -20.66
C THR A 161 -13.39 21.45 -20.22
N THR A 162 -14.49 22.17 -20.49
CA THR A 162 -15.84 21.72 -20.16
C THR A 162 -16.29 20.56 -21.06
N SER A 163 -16.07 20.68 -22.37
CA SER A 163 -16.36 19.60 -23.32
C SER A 163 -15.55 18.34 -23.01
N LEU A 164 -14.27 18.51 -22.63
CA LEU A 164 -13.42 17.42 -22.19
C LEU A 164 -13.97 16.75 -20.94
N TRP A 165 -14.32 17.54 -19.91
CA TRP A 165 -14.90 17.07 -18.65
C TRP A 165 -16.18 16.25 -18.84
N ASP A 166 -17.13 16.77 -19.63
CA ASP A 166 -18.42 16.12 -19.85
C ASP A 166 -18.28 14.83 -20.65
N TYR A 167 -17.22 14.70 -21.44
CA TYR A 167 -17.07 13.58 -22.36
C TYR A 167 -16.25 12.40 -21.82
N PHE A 168 -15.33 12.59 -20.85
CA PHE A 168 -14.52 11.47 -20.35
C PHE A 168 -15.42 10.29 -19.93
N PRO A 169 -15.43 9.17 -20.68
CA PRO A 169 -16.35 8.07 -20.40
C PRO A 169 -16.04 7.48 -19.02
N LEU A 170 -17.06 6.89 -18.37
CA LEU A 170 -16.97 6.20 -17.07
C LEU A 170 -16.06 4.93 -17.07
N SER A 171 -15.03 4.88 -17.92
CA SER A 171 -14.08 3.77 -18.01
C SER A 171 -12.89 3.97 -17.06
N SER A 172 -12.15 2.88 -16.83
CA SER A 172 -10.99 2.80 -15.92
C SER A 172 -9.84 3.78 -16.22
N ASN A 173 -9.80 4.40 -17.41
CA ASN A 173 -8.78 5.39 -17.79
C ASN A 173 -9.19 6.85 -17.49
N ARG A 174 -10.39 7.09 -16.94
CA ARG A 174 -10.91 8.43 -16.64
C ARG A 174 -10.01 9.21 -15.68
N THR A 175 -9.48 8.54 -14.65
CA THR A 175 -8.73 9.20 -13.56
C THR A 175 -7.43 9.83 -14.04
N SER A 176 -6.64 9.14 -14.86
CA SER A 176 -5.32 9.63 -15.30
C SER A 176 -5.44 10.81 -16.29
N MET A 177 -6.44 10.80 -17.17
CA MET A 177 -6.64 11.89 -18.13
C MET A 177 -7.20 13.15 -17.49
N LEU A 178 -8.16 12.99 -16.56
CA LEU A 178 -8.67 14.12 -15.78
C LEU A 178 -7.56 14.75 -14.95
N GLN A 179 -6.71 13.95 -14.32
CA GLN A 179 -5.56 14.45 -13.57
C GLN A 179 -4.59 15.26 -14.45
N ASN A 180 -4.33 14.81 -15.70
CA ASN A 180 -3.52 15.56 -16.65
C ASN A 180 -4.19 16.87 -17.06
N LEU A 181 -5.51 16.86 -17.31
CA LEU A 181 -6.29 18.06 -17.63
C LEU A 181 -6.18 19.09 -16.51
N PHE A 182 -6.43 18.68 -15.27
CA PHE A 182 -6.36 19.54 -14.09
C PHE A 182 -4.96 20.11 -13.87
N THR A 183 -3.93 19.28 -13.95
CA THR A 183 -2.52 19.73 -13.86
C THR A 183 -2.22 20.81 -14.90
N LYS A 184 -2.75 20.66 -16.12
CA LYS A 184 -2.56 21.65 -17.18
C LYS A 184 -3.35 22.93 -16.94
N VAL A 185 -4.58 22.84 -16.44
CA VAL A 185 -5.39 24.00 -16.06
C VAL A 185 -4.71 24.80 -14.95
N VAL A 186 -4.15 24.14 -13.94
CA VAL A 186 -3.33 24.78 -12.88
C VAL A 186 -2.16 25.54 -13.52
N TYR A 187 -1.40 24.89 -14.40
CA TYR A 187 -0.25 25.51 -15.07
C TYR A 187 -0.63 26.76 -15.90
N ILE A 188 -1.69 26.67 -16.69
CA ILE A 188 -2.17 27.80 -17.51
C ILE A 188 -2.60 28.95 -16.60
N SER A 189 -3.35 28.64 -15.55
CA SER A 189 -3.88 29.62 -14.61
C SER A 189 -2.77 30.31 -13.80
N ALA A 190 -1.71 29.58 -13.48
CA ALA A 190 -0.52 30.15 -12.82
C ALA A 190 0.28 31.07 -13.76
N LYS A 191 0.33 30.74 -15.05
CA LYS A 191 1.08 31.50 -16.06
C LYS A 191 0.40 32.82 -16.42
N ASP A 192 -0.92 32.82 -16.52
CA ASP A 192 -1.73 33.99 -16.87
C ASP A 192 -2.92 34.13 -15.91
N THR A 193 -2.70 34.90 -14.84
CA THR A 193 -3.72 35.10 -13.80
C THR A 193 -4.92 35.88 -14.33
N GLY A 194 -4.75 36.83 -15.27
CA GLY A 194 -5.89 37.57 -15.81
C GLY A 194 -6.84 36.68 -16.62
N LEU A 195 -6.27 35.77 -17.43
CA LEU A 195 -7.02 34.73 -18.13
C LEU A 195 -7.72 33.77 -17.14
N ALA A 196 -7.03 33.41 -16.05
CA ALA A 196 -7.56 32.51 -15.02
C ALA A 196 -8.78 33.10 -14.30
N GLU A 197 -8.75 34.40 -13.99
CA GLU A 197 -9.84 35.11 -13.33
C GLU A 197 -11.09 35.15 -14.21
N GLU A 198 -10.95 35.48 -15.50
CA GLU A 198 -12.07 35.46 -16.44
C GLU A 198 -12.63 34.03 -16.63
N TYR A 199 -11.74 33.04 -16.68
CA TYR A 199 -12.14 31.65 -16.79
C TYR A 199 -12.88 31.16 -15.53
N LEU A 200 -12.41 31.55 -14.35
CA LEU A 200 -13.07 31.25 -13.08
C LEU A 200 -14.47 31.88 -13.01
N ASP A 201 -14.62 33.17 -13.33
CA ASP A 201 -15.93 33.84 -13.37
C ASP A 201 -16.92 33.11 -14.30
N ARG A 202 -16.47 32.62 -15.45
CA ARG A 202 -17.30 31.78 -16.35
C ARG A 202 -17.70 30.46 -15.70
N LEU A 203 -16.77 29.76 -15.04
CA LEU A 203 -17.06 28.51 -14.33
C LEU A 203 -18.08 28.72 -13.21
N LEU A 204 -18.00 29.82 -12.45
CA LEU A 204 -18.92 30.13 -11.35
C LEU A 204 -20.32 30.47 -11.82
N LYS A 205 -20.47 31.00 -13.04
CA LYS A 205 -21.75 31.27 -13.68
C LYS A 205 -22.35 30.03 -14.37
N SER A 206 -21.60 28.94 -14.49
CA SER A 206 -22.02 27.74 -15.20
C SER A 206 -22.79 26.75 -14.30
N THR A 207 -23.76 26.04 -14.88
CA THR A 207 -24.48 24.94 -14.23
C THR A 207 -24.49 23.71 -15.14
N PRO A 208 -24.12 22.50 -14.65
CA PRO A 208 -23.75 22.17 -13.27
C PRO A 208 -22.36 22.70 -12.88
N TYR A 209 -22.17 22.95 -11.57
CA TYR A 209 -20.87 23.33 -11.02
C TYR A 209 -19.85 22.23 -11.19
N ARG A 210 -18.61 22.61 -11.52
CA ARG A 210 -17.50 21.69 -11.78
C ARG A 210 -16.40 21.92 -10.76
N THR A 211 -16.60 21.39 -9.55
CA THR A 211 -15.77 21.63 -8.35
C THR A 211 -14.28 21.45 -8.63
N GLU A 212 -13.89 20.41 -9.34
CA GLU A 212 -12.48 20.09 -9.61
C GLU A 212 -11.84 21.03 -10.64
N LEU A 213 -12.60 21.51 -11.63
CA LEU A 213 -12.12 22.54 -12.57
C LEU A 213 -11.97 23.88 -11.84
N ILE A 214 -12.95 24.27 -11.03
CA ILE A 214 -12.87 25.48 -10.18
C ILE A 214 -11.65 25.39 -9.27
N ALA A 215 -11.44 24.27 -8.59
CA ALA A 215 -10.29 24.03 -7.73
C ALA A 215 -8.96 24.10 -8.48
N SER A 216 -8.90 23.57 -9.72
CA SER A 216 -7.69 23.61 -10.55
C SER A 216 -7.33 25.03 -10.97
N VAL A 217 -8.31 25.85 -11.35
CA VAL A 217 -8.08 27.25 -11.70
C VAL A 217 -7.64 28.02 -10.47
N LEU A 218 -8.32 27.86 -9.33
CA LEU A 218 -7.96 28.47 -8.05
C LEU A 218 -6.55 28.08 -7.60
N ALA A 219 -6.19 26.79 -7.68
CA ALA A 219 -4.85 26.33 -7.34
C ALA A 219 -3.78 26.99 -8.20
N GLY A 220 -4.04 27.22 -9.49
CA GLY A 220 -3.12 27.95 -10.36
C GLY A 220 -2.99 29.43 -9.98
N ILE A 221 -4.10 30.10 -9.67
CA ILE A 221 -4.09 31.50 -9.20
C ILE A 221 -3.28 31.63 -7.90
N LEU A 222 -3.53 30.75 -6.92
CA LEU A 222 -2.79 30.70 -5.66
C LEU A 222 -1.30 30.37 -5.90
N SER A 223 -0.98 29.45 -6.81
CA SER A 223 0.41 29.12 -7.15
C SER A 223 1.18 30.28 -7.81
N ALA A 224 0.47 31.25 -8.39
CA ALA A 224 1.09 32.45 -8.96
C ALA A 224 1.45 33.50 -7.90
N GLU A 225 1.11 33.28 -6.62
CA GLU A 225 1.49 34.13 -5.48
C GLU A 225 1.01 35.59 -5.63
N LYS A 226 -0.13 35.81 -6.30
CA LYS A 226 -0.72 37.14 -6.49
C LYS A 226 -1.94 37.34 -5.57
N PRO A 227 -1.83 38.13 -4.49
CA PRO A 227 -2.75 38.06 -3.35
C PRO A 227 -3.95 39.01 -3.43
N LYS A 228 -4.51 39.32 -4.61
CA LYS A 228 -5.57 40.34 -4.72
C LYS A 228 -6.70 39.92 -5.62
N TYR A 229 -7.48 38.94 -5.15
CA TYR A 229 -8.65 38.49 -5.88
C TYR A 229 -9.93 38.74 -5.07
N ASP A 230 -10.67 39.80 -5.41
CA ASP A 230 -11.97 40.12 -4.80
C ASP A 230 -12.99 38.99 -4.96
N ALA A 231 -12.89 38.23 -6.05
CA ALA A 231 -13.75 37.07 -6.27
C ALA A 231 -13.38 35.85 -5.42
N LEU A 232 -12.21 35.84 -4.76
CA LEU A 232 -11.89 34.82 -3.73
C LEU A 232 -12.75 35.02 -2.50
N ASN A 233 -12.95 36.27 -2.09
CA ASN A 233 -13.85 36.61 -0.98
C ASN A 233 -15.31 36.25 -1.32
N GLN A 234 -15.72 36.39 -2.58
CA GLN A 234 -17.04 35.95 -3.04
C GLN A 234 -17.18 34.43 -2.99
N LEU A 235 -16.14 33.69 -3.35
CA LEU A 235 -16.11 32.23 -3.27
C LEU A 235 -16.15 31.72 -1.82
N ILE A 236 -15.42 32.38 -0.93
CA ILE A 236 -15.38 32.04 0.50
C ILE A 236 -16.73 32.33 1.18
N ALA A 237 -17.50 33.30 0.66
CA ALA A 237 -18.82 33.63 1.20
C ALA A 237 -19.92 32.64 0.77
N ASP A 238 -19.66 31.80 -0.22
CA ASP A 238 -20.65 30.88 -0.80
C ASP A 238 -20.27 29.42 -0.51
N ASP A 239 -21.05 28.78 0.36
CA ASP A 239 -20.79 27.45 0.90
C ASP A 239 -20.66 26.36 -0.18
N LYS A 240 -21.34 26.54 -1.32
CA LYS A 240 -21.28 25.63 -2.48
C LYS A 240 -19.87 25.55 -3.11
N HIS A 241 -18.97 26.48 -2.79
CA HIS A 241 -17.61 26.52 -3.32
C HIS A 241 -16.53 26.13 -2.32
N HIS A 242 -16.89 25.87 -1.07
CA HIS A 242 -15.94 25.55 -0.01
C HIS A 242 -15.09 24.30 -0.31
N GLU A 243 -15.68 23.29 -0.96
CA GLU A 243 -14.94 22.08 -1.37
C GLU A 243 -13.87 22.41 -2.42
N ALA A 244 -14.20 23.25 -3.42
CA ALA A 244 -13.24 23.66 -4.43
C ALA A 244 -12.08 24.46 -3.83
N ILE A 245 -12.37 25.32 -2.85
CA ILE A 245 -11.34 26.05 -2.08
C ILE A 245 -10.44 25.09 -1.32
N ALA A 246 -11.00 24.11 -0.61
CA ALA A 246 -10.23 23.12 0.14
C ALA A 246 -9.30 22.30 -0.77
N ILE A 247 -9.81 21.85 -1.93
CA ILE A 247 -9.01 21.13 -2.94
C ILE A 247 -7.88 22.02 -3.47
N ALA A 248 -8.18 23.29 -3.76
CA ALA A 248 -7.19 24.24 -4.27
C ALA A 248 -6.08 24.52 -3.25
N LEU A 249 -6.44 24.73 -1.99
CA LEU A 249 -5.48 24.90 -0.89
C LEU A 249 -4.63 23.66 -0.72
N ASN A 250 -5.23 22.46 -0.69
CA ASN A 250 -4.48 21.21 -0.58
C ASN A 250 -3.55 20.97 -1.79
N ALA A 251 -3.86 21.49 -2.98
CA ALA A 251 -2.99 21.39 -4.14
C ALA A 251 -1.77 22.34 -4.07
N THR A 252 -1.85 23.40 -3.27
CA THR A 252 -0.87 24.48 -3.23
C THR A 252 0.02 24.46 -1.99
N ILE A 253 1.27 24.90 -2.15
CA ILE A 253 2.25 25.13 -1.09
C ILE A 253 2.98 26.42 -1.47
N THR A 254 3.27 27.27 -0.49
CA THR A 254 4.12 28.45 -0.66
C THR A 254 5.19 28.47 0.43
N SER A 255 6.35 29.03 0.10
CA SER A 255 7.40 29.32 1.07
C SER A 255 7.28 30.73 1.67
N ASP A 256 6.44 31.61 1.09
CA ASP A 256 6.21 32.96 1.58
C ASP A 256 5.33 32.91 2.85
N PRO A 257 5.83 33.40 4.01
CA PRO A 257 5.07 33.40 5.26
C PRO A 257 3.75 34.18 5.19
N ILE A 258 3.69 35.27 4.42
CA ILE A 258 2.49 36.12 4.32
C ILE A 258 1.39 35.35 3.58
N LEU A 259 1.73 34.78 2.42
CA LEU A 259 0.79 33.97 1.64
C LEU A 259 0.38 32.70 2.37
N ALA A 260 1.31 32.07 3.08
CA ALA A 260 1.03 30.92 3.92
C ALA A 260 -0.01 31.24 5.00
N ALA A 261 0.11 32.40 5.65
CA ALA A 261 -0.85 32.87 6.65
C ALA A 261 -2.22 33.16 6.02
N ASP A 262 -2.27 33.75 4.83
CA ASP A 262 -3.51 33.99 4.09
C ASP A 262 -4.20 32.66 3.73
N TYR A 263 -3.44 31.67 3.22
CA TYR A 263 -3.98 30.35 2.87
C TYR A 263 -4.51 29.61 4.10
N TYR A 264 -3.82 29.73 5.23
CA TYR A 264 -4.31 29.23 6.49
C TYR A 264 -5.60 29.91 6.92
N ALA A 265 -5.69 31.25 6.86
CA ALA A 265 -6.91 31.97 7.21
C ALA A 265 -8.10 31.59 6.31
N MET A 266 -7.86 31.36 5.01
CA MET A 266 -8.87 30.82 4.10
C MET A 266 -9.31 29.41 4.51
N SER A 267 -8.37 28.54 4.86
CA SER A 267 -8.67 27.18 5.31
C SER A 267 -9.57 27.17 6.54
N GLU A 268 -9.31 28.07 7.50
CA GLU A 268 -10.10 28.18 8.73
C GLU A 268 -11.52 28.66 8.45
N THR A 269 -11.72 29.49 7.42
CA THR A 269 -13.06 29.98 7.05
C THR A 269 -13.95 28.87 6.51
N VAL A 270 -13.37 27.93 5.76
CA VAL A 270 -14.13 26.83 5.12
C VAL A 270 -14.11 25.53 5.92
N PHE A 271 -13.30 25.43 6.98
CA PHE A 271 -13.04 24.19 7.72
C PHE A 271 -14.29 23.51 8.27
N ASP A 272 -15.23 24.27 8.83
CA ASP A 272 -16.42 23.72 9.52
C ASP A 272 -17.59 23.38 8.60
N SER A 273 -17.37 23.40 7.28
CA SER A 273 -18.43 23.15 6.29
C SER A 273 -18.94 21.70 6.30
N ASN A 274 -18.05 20.71 6.20
CA ASN A 274 -18.38 19.27 6.28
C ASN A 274 -17.13 18.40 6.51
N ASN A 275 -17.32 17.09 6.74
CA ASN A 275 -16.23 16.16 7.04
C ASN A 275 -15.31 15.87 5.83
N ASP A 276 -15.81 15.94 4.59
CA ASP A 276 -14.98 15.77 3.38
C ASP A 276 -13.99 16.92 3.23
N ILE A 277 -14.41 18.16 3.50
CA ILE A 277 -13.56 19.35 3.53
C ILE A 277 -12.52 19.23 4.64
N LYS A 278 -12.91 18.82 5.86
CA LYS A 278 -11.96 18.56 6.95
C LYS A 278 -10.91 17.52 6.56
N ARG A 279 -11.33 16.45 5.87
CA ARG A 279 -10.41 15.42 5.34
C ARG A 279 -9.41 16.01 4.35
N ILE A 280 -9.86 16.83 3.40
CA ILE A 280 -8.99 17.49 2.41
C ILE A 280 -8.03 18.47 3.09
N LEU A 281 -8.54 19.32 3.98
CA LEU A 281 -7.73 20.32 4.69
C LEU A 281 -6.73 19.71 5.66
N THR A 282 -6.99 18.51 6.18
CA THR A 282 -6.00 17.80 7.01
C THR A 282 -4.71 17.53 6.25
N PHE A 283 -4.80 17.18 4.95
CA PHE A 283 -3.62 17.05 4.09
C PHE A 283 -2.96 18.41 3.84
N PHE A 284 -3.73 19.49 3.68
CA PHE A 284 -3.20 20.84 3.60
C PHE A 284 -2.39 21.22 4.86
N TYR A 285 -2.94 21.04 6.06
CA TYR A 285 -2.22 21.35 7.30
C TYR A 285 -0.95 20.51 7.47
N GLN A 286 -1.01 19.22 7.11
CA GLN A 286 0.16 18.34 7.14
C GLN A 286 1.24 18.80 6.15
N ARG A 287 0.86 19.16 4.92
CA ARG A 287 1.75 19.72 3.90
C ARG A 287 2.41 21.01 4.36
N MET A 288 1.65 21.92 4.97
CA MET A 288 2.17 23.17 5.54
C MET A 288 3.14 22.93 6.71
N ALA A 289 2.79 22.03 7.64
CA ALA A 289 3.65 21.67 8.76
C ALA A 289 4.97 21.00 8.31
N ASN A 290 4.92 20.19 7.25
CA ASN A 290 6.09 19.54 6.66
C ASN A 290 6.92 20.46 5.74
N ASN A 291 6.45 21.67 5.44
CA ASN A 291 7.15 22.55 4.52
C ASN A 291 8.42 23.14 5.16
N ASP A 292 9.56 22.50 4.89
CA ASP A 292 10.87 22.94 5.39
C ASP A 292 11.32 24.29 4.82
N SER A 293 10.77 24.70 3.67
CA SER A 293 11.08 26.00 3.05
C SER A 293 10.37 27.18 3.70
N MET A 294 9.33 26.93 4.50
CA MET A 294 8.59 27.95 5.23
C MET A 294 9.26 28.21 6.58
N ALA A 295 9.68 29.45 6.85
CA ALA A 295 10.39 29.81 8.09
C ALA A 295 9.46 30.09 9.29
N ASP A 296 8.16 30.24 9.06
CA ASP A 296 7.19 30.57 10.11
C ASP A 296 6.82 29.34 10.96
N GLU A 297 7.52 29.16 12.08
CA GLU A 297 7.27 28.09 13.04
C GLU A 297 5.95 28.27 13.82
N GLU A 298 5.44 29.49 13.97
CA GLU A 298 4.15 29.73 14.62
C GLU A 298 3.01 29.18 13.76
N LEU A 299 3.08 29.40 12.44
CA LEU A 299 2.10 28.87 11.51
C LEU A 299 2.15 27.33 11.44
N LYS A 300 3.35 26.74 11.43
CA LYS A 300 3.49 25.27 11.52
C LYS A 300 2.83 24.73 12.79
N ALA A 301 3.04 25.39 13.93
CA ALA A 301 2.41 25.01 15.18
C ALA A 301 0.88 25.10 15.12
N LYS A 302 0.32 26.14 14.48
CA LYS A 302 -1.14 26.26 14.24
C LYS A 302 -1.68 25.12 13.37
N CYS A 303 -0.97 24.72 12.31
CA CYS A 303 -1.35 23.57 11.49
C CYS A 303 -1.34 22.26 12.29
N LEU A 304 -0.30 22.02 13.09
CA LEU A 304 -0.23 20.85 13.97
C LEU A 304 -1.35 20.84 15.00
N GLN A 305 -1.66 21.99 15.61
CA GLN A 305 -2.75 22.14 16.56
C GLN A 305 -4.10 21.78 15.92
N ARG A 306 -4.31 22.11 14.64
CA ARG A 306 -5.55 21.77 13.93
C ARG A 306 -5.70 20.26 13.71
N ILE A 307 -4.61 19.57 13.40
CA ILE A 307 -4.58 18.10 13.32
C ILE A 307 -4.85 17.50 14.71
N GLU A 308 -4.24 18.04 15.77
CA GLU A 308 -4.46 17.58 17.15
C GLU A 308 -5.93 17.74 17.58
N GLN A 309 -6.57 18.88 17.26
CA GLN A 309 -7.99 19.13 17.54
C GLN A 309 -8.91 18.08 16.91
N LEU A 310 -8.60 17.63 15.68
CA LEU A 310 -9.33 16.56 15.03
C LEU A 310 -9.16 15.22 15.75
N CYS A 311 -7.92 14.90 16.17
CA CYS A 311 -7.62 13.67 16.89
C CYS A 311 -8.31 13.58 18.26
N ILE A 312 -8.51 14.70 18.97
CA ILE A 312 -9.16 14.73 20.29
C ILE A 312 -10.68 14.93 20.22
N SER A 313 -11.25 14.96 19.01
CA SER A 313 -12.69 15.09 18.81
C SER A 313 -13.46 13.92 19.44
N ALA A 314 -14.69 14.16 19.89
CA ALA A 314 -15.60 13.08 20.30
C ALA A 314 -16.06 12.24 19.09
N ASP A 315 -16.10 12.82 17.90
CA ASP A 315 -16.51 12.15 16.67
C ASP A 315 -15.39 11.24 16.14
N THR A 316 -15.68 9.94 16.06
CA THR A 316 -14.76 8.91 15.54
C THR A 316 -14.29 9.19 14.12
N GLU A 317 -15.14 9.73 13.23
CA GLU A 317 -14.74 10.04 11.85
C GLU A 317 -13.69 11.15 11.83
N LEU A 318 -13.88 12.20 12.65
CA LEU A 318 -12.92 13.29 12.78
C LEU A 318 -11.60 12.81 13.38
N VAL A 319 -11.63 11.89 14.34
CA VAL A 319 -10.39 11.28 14.88
C VAL A 319 -9.63 10.52 13.81
N ILE A 320 -10.33 9.71 13.00
CA ILE A 320 -9.71 8.97 11.89
C ILE A 320 -9.09 9.94 10.87
N ILE A 321 -9.78 11.03 10.55
CA ILE A 321 -9.25 12.08 9.68
C ILE A 321 -7.96 12.68 10.28
N GLY A 322 -7.98 13.07 11.56
CA GLY A 322 -6.81 13.60 12.24
C GLY A 322 -5.63 12.62 12.28
N LEU A 323 -5.89 11.34 12.58
CA LEU A 323 -4.87 10.28 12.58
C LEU A 323 -4.25 10.08 11.20
N ARG A 324 -5.03 10.14 10.10
CA ARG A 324 -4.45 10.16 8.74
C ARG A 324 -3.55 11.37 8.51
N GLY A 325 -3.90 12.52 9.06
CA GLY A 325 -3.03 13.70 9.07
C GLY A 325 -1.70 13.44 9.76
N LEU A 326 -1.74 12.87 10.98
CA LEU A 326 -0.55 12.51 11.74
C LEU A 326 0.33 11.51 10.99
N GLY A 327 -0.25 10.47 10.41
CA GLY A 327 0.49 9.44 9.67
C GLY A 327 1.21 9.95 8.43
N ASN A 328 0.88 11.14 7.93
CA ASN A 328 1.59 11.77 6.80
C ASN A 328 2.57 12.87 7.25
N LEU A 329 2.70 13.13 8.56
CA LEU A 329 3.73 14.04 9.05
C LEU A 329 5.13 13.44 8.85
N SER A 330 6.11 14.31 8.67
CA SER A 330 7.52 13.92 8.58
C SER A 330 8.01 13.33 9.92
N GLN A 331 9.06 12.51 9.86
CA GLN A 331 9.60 11.81 11.04
C GLN A 331 10.07 12.74 12.18
N LYS A 332 10.36 14.02 11.89
CA LYS A 332 10.69 15.01 12.93
C LYS A 332 9.53 15.29 13.90
N TYR A 333 8.29 14.97 13.51
CA TYR A 333 7.09 15.13 14.34
C TYR A 333 6.63 13.83 15.01
N SER A 334 7.46 12.77 15.01
CA SER A 334 7.10 11.48 15.61
C SER A 334 6.69 11.60 17.09
N GLU A 335 7.44 12.37 17.89
CA GLU A 335 7.11 12.57 19.31
C GLU A 335 5.74 13.23 19.51
N PHE A 336 5.40 14.22 18.69
CA PHE A 336 4.09 14.86 18.68
C PHE A 336 2.98 13.87 18.31
N ALA A 337 3.17 13.09 17.24
CA ALA A 337 2.22 12.08 16.81
C ALA A 337 1.98 11.01 17.90
N PHE A 338 3.05 10.53 18.54
CA PHE A 338 2.95 9.51 19.58
C PHE A 338 2.29 10.04 20.85
N ARG A 339 2.53 11.30 21.25
CA ARG A 339 1.81 11.93 22.36
C ARG A 339 0.29 11.89 22.14
N ILE A 340 -0.16 12.20 20.92
CA ILE A 340 -1.59 12.19 20.59
C ILE A 340 -2.15 10.78 20.62
N ILE A 341 -1.46 9.81 19.98
CA ILE A 341 -1.86 8.39 20.04
C ILE A 341 -1.98 7.94 21.49
N ASP A 342 -1.01 8.30 22.34
CA ASP A 342 -0.98 7.92 23.75
C ASP A 342 -2.18 8.42 24.54
N GLY A 343 -2.69 9.60 24.18
CA GLY A 343 -3.90 10.23 24.75
C GLY A 343 -5.21 9.59 24.30
N LEU A 344 -5.20 8.76 23.24
CA LEU A 344 -6.39 8.05 22.74
C LEU A 344 -6.59 6.68 23.39
N ALA A 345 -5.85 6.36 24.46
CA ALA A 345 -5.82 5.03 25.08
C ALA A 345 -7.21 4.49 25.46
N ASP A 346 -8.10 5.35 25.96
CA ASP A 346 -9.45 4.97 26.39
C ASP A 346 -10.36 4.64 25.20
N ARG A 347 -10.02 5.13 24.00
CA ARG A 347 -10.77 4.93 22.75
C ARG A 347 -10.27 3.77 21.93
N TYR A 348 -9.20 3.10 22.37
CA TYR A 348 -8.67 1.98 21.61
C TYR A 348 -9.69 0.86 21.42
N CYS A 349 -10.73 0.73 22.27
CA CYS A 349 -11.86 -0.18 22.09
C CYS A 349 -12.48 -0.11 20.68
N GLU A 350 -12.48 1.08 20.06
CA GLU A 350 -12.93 1.31 18.70
C GLU A 350 -11.91 0.81 17.67
N SER A 351 -12.22 -0.33 17.02
CA SER A 351 -11.33 -1.00 16.06
C SER A 351 -10.78 -0.06 14.96
N ALA A 352 -11.61 0.87 14.46
CA ALA A 352 -11.20 1.82 13.42
C ALA A 352 -10.15 2.83 13.91
N ILE A 353 -10.25 3.29 15.16
CA ILE A 353 -9.25 4.18 15.79
C ILE A 353 -7.95 3.43 16.02
N PHE A 354 -8.03 2.21 16.55
CA PHE A 354 -6.85 1.37 16.75
C PHE A 354 -6.11 1.10 15.43
N SER A 355 -6.84 0.72 14.38
CA SER A 355 -6.26 0.54 13.03
C SER A 355 -5.62 1.82 12.51
N SER A 356 -6.26 2.97 12.70
CA SER A 356 -5.69 4.26 12.26
C SER A 356 -4.44 4.64 13.08
N CYS A 357 -4.36 4.29 14.37
CA CYS A 357 -3.14 4.47 15.17
C CYS A 357 -2.00 3.59 14.66
N LEU A 358 -2.30 2.36 14.24
CA LEU A 358 -1.34 1.46 13.61
C LEU A 358 -0.80 2.05 12.29
N ASP A 359 -1.64 2.68 11.48
CA ASP A 359 -1.21 3.36 10.25
C ASP A 359 -0.23 4.52 10.56
N VAL A 360 -0.45 5.27 11.65
CA VAL A 360 0.52 6.30 12.08
C VAL A 360 1.84 5.66 12.50
N LEU A 361 1.81 4.57 13.29
CA LEU A 361 3.02 3.86 13.68
C LEU A 361 3.76 3.24 12.51
N TYR A 362 3.05 2.78 11.47
CA TYR A 362 3.64 2.33 10.22
C TYR A 362 4.49 3.42 9.57
N SER A 363 3.93 4.63 9.43
CA SER A 363 4.64 5.76 8.80
C SER A 363 5.85 6.24 9.60
N HIS A 364 5.73 6.26 10.93
CA HIS A 364 6.79 6.75 11.82
C HIS A 364 7.78 5.66 12.29
N GLN A 365 7.47 4.38 12.05
CA GLN A 365 8.32 3.22 12.30
C GLN A 365 8.93 3.11 13.71
N SER A 366 8.20 3.51 14.76
CA SER A 366 8.69 3.38 16.15
C SER A 366 8.28 2.05 16.78
N CYS A 367 9.26 1.17 17.02
CA CYS A 367 9.03 -0.08 17.76
C CYS A 367 8.54 0.17 19.19
N ALA A 368 9.16 1.11 19.90
CA ALA A 368 8.84 1.37 21.31
C ALA A 368 7.38 1.80 21.48
N ASP A 369 6.92 2.72 20.63
CA ASP A 369 5.54 3.22 20.67
C ASP A 369 4.54 2.17 20.20
N PHE A 370 4.91 1.30 19.24
CA PHE A 370 4.10 0.16 18.86
C PHE A 370 3.84 -0.80 20.03
N PHE A 371 4.89 -1.22 20.74
CA PHE A 371 4.71 -2.12 21.89
C PHE A 371 3.97 -1.44 23.04
N LYS A 372 4.20 -0.14 23.27
CA LYS A 372 3.42 0.64 24.24
C LYS A 372 1.93 0.69 23.87
N LEU A 373 1.62 0.89 22.58
CA LEU A 373 0.25 0.86 22.06
C LEU A 373 -0.41 -0.50 22.30
N VAL A 374 0.29 -1.60 21.98
CA VAL A 374 -0.21 -2.97 22.21
C VAL A 374 -0.53 -3.19 23.68
N VAL A 375 0.40 -2.86 24.58
CA VAL A 375 0.20 -2.99 26.04
C VAL A 375 -1.04 -2.20 26.48
N LYS A 376 -1.18 -0.95 26.05
CA LYS A 376 -2.36 -0.14 26.40
C LYS A 376 -3.65 -0.75 25.87
N ARG A 377 -3.70 -1.16 24.60
CA ARG A 377 -4.87 -1.77 23.97
C ARG A 377 -5.33 -3.01 24.76
N VAL A 378 -4.42 -3.92 25.10
CA VAL A 378 -4.82 -5.16 25.79
C VAL A 378 -5.29 -4.93 27.22
N LEU A 379 -4.72 -3.94 27.90
CA LEU A 379 -5.12 -3.58 29.28
C LEU A 379 -6.46 -2.83 29.32
N THR A 380 -6.75 -1.98 28.32
CA THR A 380 -8.01 -1.24 28.25
C THR A 380 -9.17 -2.14 27.85
N VAL A 381 -8.99 -2.98 26.83
CA VAL A 381 -10.09 -3.71 26.18
C VAL A 381 -10.41 -5.01 26.90
N LYS A 382 -9.42 -5.61 27.57
CA LYS A 382 -9.52 -6.89 28.28
C LYS A 382 -10.04 -8.05 27.39
N GLU A 383 -9.84 -7.92 26.09
CA GLU A 383 -10.10 -8.97 25.10
C GLU A 383 -8.79 -9.60 24.63
N VAL A 384 -8.91 -10.79 24.05
CA VAL A 384 -7.80 -11.53 23.45
C VAL A 384 -7.24 -10.72 22.27
N PHE A 385 -5.96 -10.37 22.34
CA PHE A 385 -5.29 -9.60 21.29
C PHE A 385 -5.22 -10.39 19.98
N ASN A 386 -5.64 -9.78 18.88
CA ASN A 386 -5.51 -10.35 17.54
C ASN A 386 -4.36 -9.71 16.77
N ALA A 387 -3.24 -10.44 16.65
CA ALA A 387 -2.05 -9.95 15.95
C ALA A 387 -2.24 -9.78 14.43
N SER A 388 -3.25 -10.39 13.80
CA SER A 388 -3.48 -10.23 12.36
C SER A 388 -3.83 -8.78 11.97
N GLN A 389 -4.42 -8.01 12.90
CA GLN A 389 -4.70 -6.59 12.69
C GLN A 389 -3.42 -5.73 12.63
N THR A 390 -2.29 -6.26 13.10
CA THR A 390 -1.01 -5.55 13.12
C THR A 390 -0.05 -5.99 12.02
N GLU A 391 -0.46 -6.90 11.13
CA GLU A 391 0.43 -7.58 10.16
C GLU A 391 1.29 -6.60 9.34
N ILE A 392 0.69 -5.54 8.79
CA ILE A 392 1.40 -4.54 7.97
C ILE A 392 2.44 -3.75 8.79
N VAL A 393 2.11 -3.39 10.02
CA VAL A 393 3.06 -2.67 10.90
C VAL A 393 4.17 -3.61 11.36
N LEU A 394 3.81 -4.85 11.70
CA LEU A 394 4.76 -5.88 12.12
C LEU A 394 5.80 -6.15 11.04
N SER A 395 5.42 -6.30 9.77
CA SER A 395 6.38 -6.58 8.70
C SER A 395 7.43 -5.48 8.57
N VAL A 396 7.01 -4.20 8.56
CA VAL A 396 7.92 -3.06 8.43
C VAL A 396 8.82 -2.90 9.65
N LEU A 397 8.28 -3.00 10.87
CA LEU A 397 9.09 -2.88 12.08
C LEU A 397 10.07 -4.06 12.22
N TYR A 398 9.64 -5.28 11.86
CA TYR A 398 10.48 -6.47 11.88
C TYR A 398 11.65 -6.37 10.90
N GLU A 399 11.37 -5.96 9.66
CA GLU A 399 12.37 -5.87 8.58
C GLU A 399 13.36 -4.73 8.80
N ASN A 400 12.89 -3.55 9.20
CA ASN A 400 13.73 -2.36 9.29
C ASN A 400 14.41 -2.19 10.65
N HIS A 401 13.83 -2.70 11.74
CA HIS A 401 14.25 -2.41 13.12
C HIS A 401 14.40 -3.67 13.97
N ARG A 402 14.92 -4.76 13.39
CA ARG A 402 14.99 -6.11 13.98
C ARG A 402 15.39 -6.17 15.45
N HIS A 403 16.50 -5.51 15.83
CA HIS A 403 17.01 -5.55 17.20
C HIS A 403 16.06 -4.86 18.20
N SER A 404 15.59 -3.65 17.88
CA SER A 404 14.62 -2.92 18.71
C SER A 404 13.29 -3.64 18.78
N PHE A 405 12.88 -4.27 17.67
CA PHE A 405 11.68 -5.08 17.59
C PHE A 405 11.76 -6.28 18.54
N ASP A 406 12.84 -7.07 18.48
CA ASP A 406 13.05 -8.22 19.36
C ASP A 406 13.07 -7.83 20.83
N SER A 407 13.68 -6.69 21.17
CA SER A 407 13.73 -6.20 22.54
C SER A 407 12.33 -5.90 23.09
N GLY A 408 11.49 -5.26 22.28
CA GLY A 408 10.11 -4.95 22.67
C GLY A 408 9.22 -6.20 22.73
N LEU A 409 9.41 -7.15 21.80
CA LEU A 409 8.70 -8.43 21.81
C LEU A 409 9.06 -9.26 23.04
N ILE A 410 10.34 -9.38 23.38
CA ILE A 410 10.79 -10.02 24.63
C ILE A 410 10.16 -9.31 25.83
N GLY A 411 10.12 -7.97 25.82
CA GLY A 411 9.46 -7.17 26.85
C GLY A 411 7.99 -7.55 27.07
N LEU A 412 7.22 -7.81 25.99
CA LEU A 412 5.86 -8.33 26.12
C LEU A 412 5.83 -9.74 26.70
N LEU A 413 6.69 -10.64 26.19
CA LEU A 413 6.73 -12.05 26.59
C LEU A 413 7.10 -12.25 28.07
N ILE A 414 7.87 -11.33 28.67
CA ILE A 414 8.26 -11.42 30.09
C ILE A 414 7.45 -10.50 31.02
N ASP A 415 6.44 -9.81 30.49
CA ASP A 415 5.58 -8.91 31.27
C ASP A 415 4.88 -9.69 32.41
N PRO A 416 4.72 -9.11 33.61
CA PRO A 416 4.07 -9.80 34.71
C PRO A 416 2.59 -10.15 34.45
N ARG A 417 1.89 -9.47 33.53
CA ARG A 417 0.46 -9.66 33.28
C ARG A 417 0.21 -10.64 32.14
N GLY A 418 -0.63 -11.66 32.39
CA GLY A 418 -0.96 -12.70 31.41
C GLY A 418 -1.45 -12.18 30.06
N VAL A 419 -2.33 -11.17 30.06
CA VAL A 419 -2.89 -10.59 28.83
C VAL A 419 -1.82 -9.94 27.94
N VAL A 420 -0.78 -9.35 28.54
CA VAL A 420 0.31 -8.72 27.80
C VAL A 420 1.24 -9.78 27.21
N ARG A 421 1.59 -10.82 27.99
CA ARG A 421 2.37 -11.95 27.49
C ARG A 421 1.68 -12.64 26.33
N PHE A 422 0.37 -12.85 26.44
CA PHE A 422 -0.42 -13.45 25.37
C PHE A 422 -0.36 -12.63 24.07
N ALA A 423 -0.37 -11.29 24.18
CA ALA A 423 -0.18 -10.43 23.01
C ALA A 423 1.20 -10.64 22.37
N GLY A 424 2.25 -10.75 23.20
CA GLY A 424 3.61 -11.12 22.77
C GLY A 424 3.65 -12.47 22.03
N VAL A 425 3.06 -13.51 22.61
CA VAL A 425 2.96 -14.85 22.00
C VAL A 425 2.19 -14.80 20.67
N SER A 426 1.11 -14.01 20.61
CA SER A 426 0.30 -13.84 19.40
C SER A 426 1.07 -13.13 18.28
N ILE A 427 1.85 -12.09 18.63
CA ILE A 427 2.72 -11.39 17.68
C ILE A 427 3.82 -12.33 17.16
N LEU A 428 4.51 -13.04 18.07
CA LEU A 428 5.55 -14.00 17.69
C LEU A 428 4.99 -15.09 16.77
N ALA A 429 3.83 -15.64 17.10
CA ALA A 429 3.13 -16.61 16.27
C ALA A 429 2.80 -16.07 14.88
N GLN A 430 2.33 -14.82 14.77
CA GLN A 430 2.06 -14.19 13.48
C GLN A 430 3.34 -14.09 12.64
N ILE A 431 4.46 -13.74 13.27
CA ILE A 431 5.75 -13.63 12.57
C ILE A 431 6.20 -14.98 12.02
N ILE A 432 6.17 -16.03 12.85
CA ILE A 432 6.61 -17.37 12.42
C ILE A 432 5.75 -17.91 11.29
N ASN A 433 4.43 -17.71 11.37
CA ASN A 433 3.51 -18.27 10.39
C ASN A 433 3.50 -17.51 9.06
N THR A 434 3.67 -16.19 9.11
CA THR A 434 3.45 -15.31 7.95
C THR A 434 4.75 -14.82 7.32
N PHE A 435 5.77 -14.50 8.12
CA PHE A 435 6.97 -13.80 7.65
C PHE A 435 8.23 -14.67 7.66
N ASP A 436 8.50 -15.37 8.76
CA ASP A 436 9.76 -16.10 8.95
C ASP A 436 9.58 -17.39 9.76
N ARG A 437 9.41 -18.51 9.05
CA ARG A 437 9.29 -19.85 9.67
C ARG A 437 10.53 -20.29 10.45
N HIS A 438 11.68 -19.66 10.22
CA HIS A 438 12.93 -19.96 10.91
C HIS A 438 13.36 -18.82 11.82
N PHE A 439 12.40 -18.02 12.31
CA PHE A 439 12.62 -16.90 13.21
C PHE A 439 13.64 -17.24 14.29
N ARG A 440 14.60 -16.34 14.52
CA ARG A 440 15.53 -16.37 15.66
C ARG A 440 15.67 -14.97 16.22
N PHE A 441 15.69 -14.84 17.54
CA PHE A 441 15.98 -13.56 18.17
C PHE A 441 17.38 -13.08 17.74
N SER A 442 17.46 -11.84 17.29
CA SER A 442 18.72 -11.14 17.00
C SER A 442 19.47 -10.73 18.27
N ILE A 443 18.77 -10.70 19.41
CA ILE A 443 19.32 -10.42 20.73
C ILE A 443 19.91 -11.70 21.33
N ASP A 444 21.10 -11.58 21.91
CA ASP A 444 21.67 -12.64 22.73
C ASP A 444 20.84 -12.84 24.00
N LEU A 445 20.06 -13.93 24.04
CA LEU A 445 19.21 -14.26 25.18
C LEU A 445 20.01 -14.53 26.46
N THR A 446 21.27 -14.94 26.35
CA THR A 446 22.13 -15.20 27.52
C THR A 446 22.59 -13.92 28.20
N ALA A 447 22.48 -12.77 27.52
CA ALA A 447 22.75 -11.45 28.08
C ALA A 447 21.60 -10.88 28.92
N LEU A 448 20.39 -11.46 28.84
CA LEU A 448 19.27 -11.10 29.72
C LEU A 448 19.59 -11.46 31.18
N SER A 449 18.94 -10.82 32.15
CA SER A 449 19.06 -11.26 33.56
C SER A 449 18.51 -12.67 33.72
N SER A 450 19.06 -13.46 34.65
CA SER A 450 18.64 -14.86 34.84
C SER A 450 17.15 -15.00 35.14
N LEU A 451 16.56 -14.05 35.86
CA LEU A 451 15.11 -13.98 36.06
C LEU A 451 14.34 -13.77 34.75
N ASN A 452 14.82 -12.90 33.87
CA ASN A 452 14.16 -12.64 32.58
C ASN A 452 14.36 -13.80 31.60
N GLN A 453 15.50 -14.49 31.64
CA GLN A 453 15.71 -15.74 30.90
C GLN A 453 14.70 -16.81 31.34
N TYR A 454 14.52 -16.96 32.66
CA TYR A 454 13.53 -17.87 33.24
C TYR A 454 12.11 -17.52 32.78
N LYS A 455 11.69 -16.26 32.96
CA LYS A 455 10.38 -15.77 32.51
C LYS A 455 10.13 -16.00 31.02
N LEU A 456 11.15 -15.80 30.19
CA LEU A 456 11.03 -15.94 28.75
C LEU A 456 10.72 -17.38 28.34
N TRP A 457 11.48 -18.36 28.85
CA TRP A 457 11.18 -19.75 28.50
C TRP A 457 9.84 -20.20 29.07
N VAL A 458 9.49 -19.76 30.29
CA VAL A 458 8.17 -20.07 30.87
C VAL A 458 7.09 -19.54 29.94
N SER A 459 7.13 -18.27 29.52
CA SER A 459 6.10 -17.69 28.66
C SER A 459 5.97 -18.41 27.31
N LEU A 460 7.07 -18.92 26.76
CA LEU A 460 7.08 -19.56 25.45
C LEU A 460 6.66 -21.04 25.51
N LEU A 461 6.97 -21.74 26.60
CA LEU A 461 6.60 -23.16 26.77
C LEU A 461 5.29 -23.37 27.52
N ASP A 462 4.61 -22.30 27.96
CA ASP A 462 3.31 -22.40 28.63
C ASP A 462 2.12 -22.46 27.65
N ASP A 463 2.33 -22.08 26.36
CA ASP A 463 1.35 -22.34 25.30
C ASP A 463 1.53 -23.76 24.76
N ASP A 464 0.88 -24.71 25.44
CA ASP A 464 0.89 -26.14 25.10
C ASP A 464 0.60 -26.37 23.61
N ALA A 465 -0.12 -25.51 22.87
CA ALA A 465 -0.42 -25.75 21.45
C ALA A 465 0.74 -25.47 20.47
N ARG A 466 1.77 -24.72 20.90
CA ARG A 466 2.84 -24.20 20.02
C ARG A 466 4.25 -24.46 20.55
N VAL A 467 4.37 -25.29 21.58
CA VAL A 467 5.63 -25.64 22.23
C VAL A 467 6.73 -26.00 21.23
N LEU A 468 6.42 -26.81 20.22
CA LEU A 468 7.42 -27.25 19.23
C LEU A 468 7.92 -26.10 18.33
N ASP A 469 7.08 -25.10 18.04
CA ASP A 469 7.45 -23.93 17.24
C ASP A 469 8.35 -22.97 18.04
N PHE A 470 8.08 -22.85 19.34
CA PHE A 470 8.79 -21.92 20.23
C PHE A 470 10.02 -22.52 20.90
N MET A 471 10.09 -23.84 21.05
CA MET A 471 11.21 -24.54 21.69
C MET A 471 12.56 -24.19 21.06
N PRO A 472 12.75 -24.16 19.72
CA PRO A 472 14.02 -23.75 19.12
C PRO A 472 14.52 -22.37 19.55
N LEU A 473 13.60 -21.45 19.86
CA LEU A 473 13.92 -20.05 20.17
C LEU A 473 14.63 -19.88 21.52
N ILE A 474 14.42 -20.81 22.45
CA ILE A 474 14.91 -20.75 23.82
C ILE A 474 16.09 -21.68 24.08
N LEU A 475 16.44 -22.57 23.15
CA LEU A 475 17.61 -23.45 23.26
C LEU A 475 18.94 -22.72 23.51
N PRO A 476 19.16 -21.47 23.02
CA PRO A 476 20.34 -20.70 23.42
C PRO A 476 20.49 -20.53 24.94
N LEU A 477 19.41 -20.58 25.71
CA LEU A 477 19.44 -20.46 27.18
C LEU A 477 20.08 -21.68 27.87
N LEU A 478 20.35 -22.78 27.16
CA LEU A 478 21.18 -23.88 27.67
C LEU A 478 22.63 -23.44 27.95
N HIS A 479 23.06 -22.32 27.38
CA HIS A 479 24.35 -21.68 27.67
C HIS A 479 24.27 -20.62 28.79
N SER A 480 23.14 -20.51 29.50
CA SER A 480 23.01 -19.57 30.61
C SER A 480 24.08 -19.84 31.68
N LYS A 481 24.60 -18.76 32.26
CA LYS A 481 25.52 -18.83 33.40
C LYS A 481 24.83 -19.30 34.68
N ASN A 482 23.51 -19.23 34.74
CA ASN A 482 22.73 -19.61 35.91
C ASN A 482 22.26 -21.06 35.78
N ALA A 483 22.81 -21.94 36.61
CA ALA A 483 22.52 -23.38 36.58
C ALA A 483 21.03 -23.69 36.81
N PHE A 484 20.31 -22.89 37.61
CA PHE A 484 18.88 -23.08 37.81
C PHE A 484 18.09 -22.82 36.53
N VAL A 485 18.44 -21.78 35.76
CA VAL A 485 17.80 -21.51 34.46
C VAL A 485 18.01 -22.66 33.49
N VAL A 486 19.24 -23.21 33.43
CA VAL A 486 19.56 -24.35 32.57
C VAL A 486 18.79 -25.61 32.97
N GLU A 487 18.87 -26.02 34.24
CA GLU A 487 18.21 -27.26 34.67
C GLU A 487 16.68 -27.14 34.64
N SER A 488 16.10 -26.00 35.03
CA SER A 488 14.64 -25.80 34.96
C SER A 488 14.11 -25.84 33.51
N LEU A 489 14.86 -25.28 32.55
CA LEU A 489 14.54 -25.40 31.14
C LEU A 489 14.61 -26.86 30.67
N MET A 490 15.68 -27.57 31.03
CA MET A 490 15.83 -28.99 30.66
C MET A 490 14.67 -29.83 31.22
N ASP A 491 14.33 -29.64 32.49
CA ASP A 491 13.21 -30.34 33.14
C ASP A 491 11.88 -30.05 32.45
N ARG A 492 11.61 -28.78 32.09
CA ARG A 492 10.41 -28.44 31.33
C ARG A 492 10.37 -29.13 29.97
N ILE A 493 11.49 -29.19 29.24
CA ILE A 493 11.57 -29.91 27.95
C ILE A 493 11.25 -31.40 28.13
N LEU A 494 11.71 -32.02 29.23
CA LEU A 494 11.39 -33.42 29.53
C LEU A 494 9.89 -33.64 29.79
N GLU A 495 9.21 -32.67 30.42
CA GLU A 495 7.75 -32.77 30.62
C GLU A 495 6.98 -32.83 29.30
N GLU A 496 7.44 -32.13 28.26
CA GLU A 496 6.79 -32.06 26.95
C GLU A 496 6.84 -33.38 26.17
N ILE A 497 7.68 -34.33 26.58
CA ILE A 497 7.70 -35.69 26.03
C ILE A 497 6.34 -36.37 26.24
N LYS A 498 5.64 -36.07 27.34
CA LYS A 498 4.28 -36.60 27.57
C LYS A 498 3.26 -36.09 26.55
N ASN A 499 3.47 -34.87 26.05
CA ASN A 499 2.58 -34.20 25.12
C ASN A 499 2.90 -34.54 23.65
N TYR A 500 4.19 -34.66 23.31
CA TYR A 500 4.69 -34.68 21.93
C TYR A 500 5.60 -35.86 21.60
N GLY A 501 5.97 -36.68 22.59
CA GLY A 501 6.74 -37.91 22.39
C GLY A 501 8.05 -37.69 21.64
N SER A 502 8.29 -38.52 20.62
CA SER A 502 9.54 -38.49 19.83
C SER A 502 9.76 -37.21 19.03
N THR A 503 8.72 -36.39 18.82
CA THR A 503 8.88 -35.11 18.11
C THR A 503 9.70 -34.10 18.91
N VAL A 504 9.71 -34.20 20.24
CA VAL A 504 10.62 -33.41 21.09
C VAL A 504 12.07 -33.75 20.75
N TYR A 505 12.42 -35.03 20.69
CA TYR A 505 13.78 -35.48 20.37
C TYR A 505 14.24 -34.95 19.01
N SER A 506 13.43 -35.14 17.96
CA SER A 506 13.80 -34.68 16.61
C SER A 506 13.90 -33.15 16.54
N THR A 507 13.08 -32.42 17.29
CA THR A 507 13.16 -30.95 17.36
C THR A 507 14.48 -30.50 18.00
N LEU A 508 14.90 -31.13 19.09
CA LEU A 508 16.16 -30.82 19.77
C LEU A 508 17.38 -31.20 18.92
N GLU A 509 17.38 -32.40 18.33
CA GLU A 509 18.48 -32.89 17.51
C GLU A 509 18.78 -31.96 16.32
N ASN A 510 17.72 -31.44 15.69
CA ASN A 510 17.81 -30.56 14.51
C ASN A 510 18.14 -29.10 14.84
N ASN A 511 17.91 -28.63 16.07
CA ASN A 511 18.01 -27.21 16.41
C ASN A 511 19.14 -26.87 17.40
N ILE A 512 19.67 -27.85 18.14
CA ILE A 512 20.85 -27.64 19.00
C ILE A 512 22.11 -27.84 18.16
N ALA A 513 23.01 -26.86 18.16
CA ALA A 513 24.29 -26.96 17.49
C ALA A 513 25.16 -28.10 18.08
N ASP A 514 25.90 -28.80 17.23
CA ASP A 514 26.71 -29.97 17.62
C ASP A 514 27.84 -29.65 18.61
N ASP A 515 28.27 -28.39 18.65
CA ASP A 515 29.29 -27.88 19.57
C ASP A 515 28.73 -27.50 20.95
N ASN A 516 27.42 -27.57 21.16
CA ASN A 516 26.81 -27.27 22.46
C ASN A 516 27.14 -28.40 23.47
N PRO A 517 27.84 -28.10 24.58
CA PRO A 517 28.28 -29.12 25.54
C PRO A 517 27.12 -29.81 26.28
N LYS A 518 25.93 -29.20 26.30
CA LYS A 518 24.72 -29.75 26.92
C LYS A 518 23.86 -30.59 25.97
N LYS A 519 24.16 -30.60 24.65
CA LYS A 519 23.38 -31.35 23.66
C LYS A 519 23.30 -32.84 23.98
N ALA A 520 24.47 -33.48 24.15
CA ALA A 520 24.55 -34.92 24.41
C ALA A 520 23.86 -35.31 25.74
N GLU A 521 24.04 -34.48 26.76
CA GLU A 521 23.39 -34.66 28.06
C GLU A 521 21.85 -34.59 27.94
N LEU A 522 21.33 -33.53 27.31
CA LEU A 522 19.88 -33.34 27.14
C LEU A 522 19.26 -34.46 26.31
N LEU A 523 19.85 -34.81 25.16
CA LEU A 523 19.33 -35.88 24.29
C LEU A 523 19.32 -37.24 25.01
N SER A 524 20.32 -37.52 25.85
CA SER A 524 20.34 -38.74 26.68
C SER A 524 19.21 -38.75 27.71
N ARG A 525 18.95 -37.63 28.39
CA ARG A 525 17.83 -37.50 29.34
C ARG A 525 16.48 -37.66 28.64
N VAL A 526 16.31 -37.03 27.47
CA VAL A 526 15.08 -37.13 26.65
C VAL A 526 14.83 -38.56 26.19
N GLN A 527 15.85 -39.25 25.68
CA GLN A 527 15.71 -40.65 25.26
C GLN A 527 15.27 -41.54 26.42
N LYS A 528 15.87 -41.36 27.60
CA LYS A 528 15.50 -42.12 28.79
C LYS A 528 14.04 -41.88 29.20
N GLU A 529 13.59 -40.63 29.18
CA GLU A 529 12.20 -40.29 29.54
C GLU A 529 11.20 -40.79 28.50
N MET A 530 11.57 -40.76 27.21
CA MET A 530 10.79 -41.40 26.14
C MET A 530 10.64 -42.90 26.37
N ASP A 531 11.72 -43.61 26.72
CA ASP A 531 11.67 -45.06 26.99
C ASP A 531 10.74 -45.37 28.18
N ILE A 532 10.78 -44.55 29.23
CA ILE A 532 9.88 -44.66 30.39
C ILE A 532 8.42 -44.48 29.97
N GLU A 533 8.12 -43.43 29.20
CA GLU A 533 6.76 -43.10 28.82
C GLU A 533 6.18 -44.09 27.79
N PHE A 534 6.98 -44.53 26.82
CA PHE A 534 6.60 -45.60 25.90
C PHE A 534 6.37 -46.93 26.62
N SER A 535 7.17 -47.26 27.62
CA SER A 535 6.95 -48.47 28.43
C SER A 535 5.62 -48.42 29.18
N LYS A 536 5.28 -47.28 29.81
CA LYS A 536 3.96 -47.09 30.44
C LYS A 536 2.81 -47.21 29.45
N ASN A 537 2.96 -46.62 28.27
CA ASN A 537 1.92 -46.67 27.24
C ASN A 537 1.79 -48.07 26.63
N TYR A 538 2.88 -48.79 26.45
CA TYR A 538 2.87 -50.18 25.99
C TYR A 538 2.08 -51.09 26.95
N GLU A 539 2.24 -50.92 28.27
CA GLU A 539 1.42 -51.64 29.26
C GLU A 539 -0.07 -51.30 29.14
N LYS A 540 -0.43 -50.04 28.86
CA LYS A 540 -1.83 -49.64 28.61
C LYS A 540 -2.40 -50.24 27.32
N LEU A 541 -1.60 -50.33 26.26
CA LEU A 541 -2.00 -50.92 24.97
C LEU A 541 -2.30 -52.42 25.04
N LYS A 542 -1.89 -53.12 26.11
CA LYS A 542 -2.30 -54.51 26.36
C LYS A 542 -3.78 -54.64 26.74
N ILE A 543 -4.43 -53.54 27.12
CA ILE A 543 -5.86 -53.46 27.44
C ILE A 543 -6.57 -52.87 26.20
N LYS A 544 -7.40 -53.67 25.53
CA LYS A 544 -8.04 -53.29 24.25
C LYS A 544 -8.87 -52.01 24.36
N GLU A 545 -9.51 -51.80 25.50
CA GLU A 545 -10.36 -50.64 25.79
C GLU A 545 -9.55 -49.34 25.92
N LEU A 546 -8.27 -49.46 26.28
CA LEU A 546 -7.34 -48.34 26.44
C LEU A 546 -6.43 -48.16 25.21
N ASP A 547 -6.54 -49.01 24.19
CA ASP A 547 -5.83 -48.84 22.92
C ASP A 547 -6.48 -47.73 22.09
N PRO A 548 -5.83 -46.56 21.90
CA PRO A 548 -6.39 -45.47 21.13
C PRO A 548 -6.71 -45.88 19.69
N ARG A 549 -5.95 -46.81 19.10
CA ARG A 549 -6.21 -47.28 17.73
C ARG A 549 -7.53 -48.02 17.64
N PHE A 550 -7.90 -48.76 18.68
CA PHE A 550 -9.17 -49.47 18.75
C PHE A 550 -10.31 -48.51 19.13
N THR A 551 -10.12 -47.75 20.21
CA THR A 551 -11.17 -46.91 20.81
C THR A 551 -11.44 -45.64 20.00
N GLN A 552 -10.40 -44.92 19.52
CA GLN A 552 -10.59 -43.75 18.66
C GLN A 552 -11.11 -44.15 17.28
N SER A 553 -10.69 -45.27 16.70
CA SER A 553 -11.29 -45.74 15.43
C SER A 553 -12.77 -46.06 15.58
N ALA A 554 -13.18 -46.63 16.71
CA ALA A 554 -14.59 -46.88 17.00
C ALA A 554 -15.37 -45.58 17.20
N LEU A 555 -14.82 -44.61 17.94
CA LEU A 555 -15.43 -43.30 18.15
C LEU A 555 -15.50 -42.46 16.86
N LEU A 556 -14.44 -42.45 16.06
CA LEU A 556 -14.37 -41.74 14.78
C LEU A 556 -15.35 -42.34 13.77
N ARG A 557 -15.46 -43.67 13.70
CA ARG A 557 -16.46 -44.35 12.88
C ARG A 557 -17.87 -43.96 13.31
N LYS A 558 -18.14 -43.97 14.62
CA LYS A 558 -19.43 -43.56 15.18
C LYS A 558 -19.73 -42.07 14.92
N TYR A 559 -18.71 -41.21 14.98
CA TYR A 559 -18.83 -39.80 14.61
C TYR A 559 -19.20 -39.65 13.13
N TYR A 560 -18.47 -40.31 12.22
CA TYR A 560 -18.77 -40.26 10.78
C TYR A 560 -20.17 -40.81 10.48
N GLU A 561 -20.59 -41.91 11.10
CA GLU A 561 -21.95 -42.45 10.98
C GLU A 561 -23.01 -41.40 11.39
N ILE A 562 -22.81 -40.71 12.52
CA ILE A 562 -23.74 -39.67 13.00
C ILE A 562 -23.69 -38.43 12.10
N PHE A 563 -22.50 -38.03 11.65
CA PHE A 563 -22.30 -36.87 10.79
C PHE A 563 -22.92 -37.09 9.41
N GLU A 564 -22.63 -38.22 8.76
CA GLU A 564 -23.23 -38.61 7.48
C GLU A 564 -24.75 -38.68 7.57
N LYS A 565 -25.28 -39.23 8.66
CA LYS A 565 -26.72 -39.27 8.91
C LYS A 565 -27.31 -37.86 9.01
N ARG A 566 -26.75 -37.00 9.87
CA ARG A 566 -27.22 -35.61 10.03
C ARG A 566 -27.08 -34.78 8.75
N MET A 567 -25.99 -34.96 8.02
CA MET A 567 -25.76 -34.24 6.77
C MET A 567 -26.72 -34.73 5.67
N SER A 568 -27.03 -36.03 5.63
CA SER A 568 -28.06 -36.59 4.75
C SER A 568 -29.44 -36.05 5.11
N GLU A 569 -29.81 -36.02 6.40
CA GLU A 569 -31.08 -35.44 6.88
C GLU A 569 -31.19 -33.94 6.55
N GLN A 570 -30.10 -33.18 6.72
CA GLN A 570 -30.06 -31.75 6.37
C GLN A 570 -30.12 -31.51 4.86
N LEU A 571 -29.47 -32.35 4.05
CA LEU A 571 -29.53 -32.27 2.59
C LEU A 571 -30.91 -32.65 2.08
N GLU A 572 -31.52 -33.72 2.59
CA GLU A 572 -32.91 -34.10 2.26
C GLU A 572 -33.87 -32.97 2.61
N GLU A 573 -33.77 -32.38 3.81
CA GLU A 573 -34.59 -31.22 4.18
C GLU A 573 -34.35 -29.99 3.30
N GLN A 574 -33.11 -29.70 2.87
CA GLN A 574 -32.81 -28.53 2.03
C GLN A 574 -33.14 -28.75 0.54
N VAL A 575 -33.05 -29.98 0.05
CA VAL A 575 -33.48 -30.38 -1.29
C VAL A 575 -34.99 -30.31 -1.41
N ASP A 576 -35.74 -30.66 -0.36
CA ASP A 576 -37.20 -30.52 -0.32
C ASP A 576 -37.66 -29.06 -0.17
N LYS A 577 -36.84 -28.19 0.43
CA LYS A 577 -37.22 -26.79 0.75
C LYS A 577 -36.73 -25.72 -0.26
N SER A 578 -35.85 -26.01 -1.23
CA SER A 578 -35.29 -24.94 -2.11
C SER A 578 -35.05 -25.33 -3.58
N SER A 579 -35.45 -24.45 -4.52
CA SER A 579 -35.29 -24.66 -5.98
C SER A 579 -33.85 -24.45 -6.49
N ILE A 580 -32.99 -23.79 -5.71
CA ILE A 580 -31.63 -23.41 -6.09
C ILE A 580 -30.64 -24.56 -5.84
N VAL A 581 -30.82 -25.33 -4.76
CA VAL A 581 -30.01 -26.54 -4.50
C VAL A 581 -30.27 -27.60 -5.57
N ARG A 582 -31.51 -27.71 -6.09
CA ARG A 582 -31.85 -28.56 -7.23
C ARG A 582 -31.14 -28.16 -8.53
N GLN A 583 -30.76 -26.89 -8.69
CA GLN A 583 -29.99 -26.41 -9.85
C GLN A 583 -28.47 -26.67 -9.69
N LEU A 584 -27.95 -26.60 -8.46
CA LEU A 584 -26.56 -26.97 -8.14
C LEU A 584 -26.34 -28.48 -8.09
N ALA A 585 -27.37 -29.26 -7.77
CA ALA A 585 -27.37 -30.74 -7.82
C ALA A 585 -27.54 -31.29 -9.24
N THR A 586 -27.02 -30.60 -10.27
CA THR A 586 -26.85 -31.22 -11.59
C THR A 586 -25.63 -32.13 -11.54
N THR A 587 -25.90 -33.39 -11.22
CA THR A 587 -25.04 -34.59 -11.34
C THR A 587 -23.66 -34.30 -11.93
N ILE A 588 -22.68 -34.11 -11.05
CA ILE A 588 -21.27 -34.22 -11.44
C ILE A 588 -21.09 -35.71 -11.75
N ASN A 589 -20.97 -36.06 -13.03
CA ASN A 589 -20.57 -37.41 -13.42
C ASN A 589 -19.13 -37.63 -12.95
N VAL A 590 -18.97 -38.16 -11.75
CA VAL A 590 -17.69 -38.66 -11.26
C VAL A 590 -17.39 -39.91 -12.09
N SER A 591 -16.58 -39.76 -13.13
CA SER A 591 -16.01 -40.89 -13.84
C SER A 591 -15.26 -41.76 -12.83
N LYS A 592 -15.51 -43.08 -12.83
CA LYS A 592 -14.83 -44.06 -11.97
C LYS A 592 -13.31 -43.80 -11.98
N GLY A 593 -12.77 -43.18 -10.92
CA GLY A 593 -11.33 -42.85 -10.84
C GLY A 593 -10.92 -41.48 -10.30
N GLY A 594 -11.72 -40.79 -9.45
CA GLY A 594 -11.18 -39.71 -8.60
C GLY A 594 -11.00 -38.31 -9.23
N GLY A 595 -11.56 -38.06 -10.40
CA GLY A 595 -11.57 -36.73 -11.04
C GLY A 595 -12.98 -36.25 -11.42
N TYR A 596 -13.14 -34.94 -11.64
CA TYR A 596 -14.36 -34.33 -12.19
C TYR A 596 -14.11 -33.84 -13.62
N LEU A 597 -15.08 -34.03 -14.51
CA LEU A 597 -15.01 -33.54 -15.88
C LEU A 597 -15.38 -32.05 -15.91
N ASP A 598 -14.44 -31.18 -16.25
CA ASP A 598 -14.73 -29.77 -16.48
C ASP A 598 -15.55 -29.61 -17.77
N LYS A 599 -16.75 -29.06 -17.67
CA LYS A 599 -17.71 -28.92 -18.78
C LYS A 599 -17.22 -27.93 -19.85
N VAL A 600 -16.34 -27.00 -19.52
CA VAL A 600 -15.84 -25.98 -20.46
C VAL A 600 -14.63 -26.49 -21.25
N SER A 601 -13.70 -27.19 -20.59
CA SER A 601 -12.49 -27.71 -21.24
C SER A 601 -12.59 -29.17 -21.72
N GLY A 602 -13.62 -29.90 -21.28
CA GLY A 602 -13.79 -31.33 -21.58
C GLY A 602 -12.72 -32.24 -20.95
N LYS A 603 -11.88 -31.71 -20.05
CA LYS A 603 -10.81 -32.45 -19.39
C LYS A 603 -11.25 -32.98 -18.04
N VAL A 604 -10.79 -34.18 -17.69
CA VAL A 604 -10.92 -34.72 -16.34
C VAL A 604 -9.88 -34.02 -15.46
N MET A 605 -10.36 -33.15 -14.58
CA MET A 605 -9.57 -32.47 -13.56
C MET A 605 -9.49 -33.39 -12.34
N GLU A 606 -8.27 -33.70 -11.91
CA GLU A 606 -8.03 -34.51 -10.72
C GLU A 606 -8.38 -33.71 -9.46
N LEU A 607 -9.07 -34.33 -8.50
CA LEU A 607 -9.33 -33.69 -7.21
C LEU A 607 -8.00 -33.48 -6.49
N LYS A 608 -7.56 -32.22 -6.39
CA LYS A 608 -6.36 -31.89 -5.62
C LYS A 608 -6.61 -32.23 -4.15
N LYS A 609 -5.87 -33.20 -3.63
CA LYS A 609 -5.87 -33.51 -2.19
C LYS A 609 -5.13 -32.39 -1.46
N ILE A 610 -5.89 -31.54 -0.77
CA ILE A 610 -5.33 -30.64 0.23
C ILE A 610 -5.24 -31.45 1.52
N ALA A 611 -4.03 -31.84 1.91
CA ALA A 611 -3.78 -32.45 3.21
C ALA A 611 -3.28 -31.37 4.17
N TYR A 612 -3.93 -31.24 5.31
CA TYR A 612 -3.50 -30.40 6.43
C TYR A 612 -3.10 -31.32 7.57
N GLU A 613 -1.82 -31.29 7.95
CA GLU A 613 -1.31 -32.04 9.09
C GLU A 613 -1.01 -31.03 10.21
N LYS A 614 -1.64 -31.23 11.38
CA LYS A 614 -1.41 -30.43 12.57
C LYS A 614 -1.25 -31.37 13.76
N GLN A 615 -0.17 -31.20 14.50
CA GLN A 615 0.07 -31.93 15.73
C GLN A 615 -0.59 -31.20 16.90
N PHE A 616 -1.23 -31.96 17.77
CA PHE A 616 -1.86 -31.45 18.99
C PHE A 616 -1.25 -32.15 20.20
N PRO A 617 -1.12 -31.47 21.34
CA PRO A 617 -0.69 -32.09 22.60
C PRO A 617 -1.57 -33.27 22.96
N ALA A 618 -0.99 -34.34 23.49
CA ALA A 618 -1.76 -35.48 24.00
C ALA A 618 -2.88 -35.05 24.98
N LYS A 619 -2.61 -34.04 25.81
CA LYS A 619 -3.59 -33.48 26.75
C LYS A 619 -4.88 -32.99 26.08
N TYR A 620 -4.81 -32.42 24.87
CA TYR A 620 -6.00 -31.94 24.13
C TYR A 620 -7.00 -33.06 23.85
N PHE A 621 -6.57 -34.31 23.83
CA PHE A 621 -7.46 -35.47 23.63
C PHE A 621 -7.95 -36.07 24.94
N SER A 622 -7.24 -35.87 26.06
CA SER A 622 -7.65 -36.38 27.36
C SER A 622 -8.56 -35.42 28.12
N ASP A 623 -8.36 -34.11 27.94
CA ASP A 623 -9.05 -33.07 28.72
C ASP A 623 -9.17 -31.72 27.99
N PRO A 624 -9.91 -31.66 26.87
CA PRO A 624 -9.98 -30.46 26.04
C PRO A 624 -10.58 -29.25 26.75
N GLU A 625 -11.61 -29.45 27.60
CA GLU A 625 -12.31 -28.36 28.28
C GLU A 625 -11.44 -27.68 29.34
N ASN A 626 -10.66 -28.45 30.10
CA ASN A 626 -9.78 -27.86 31.10
C ASN A 626 -8.58 -27.14 30.47
N ILE A 627 -8.08 -27.58 29.31
CA ILE A 627 -6.94 -26.89 28.66
C ILE A 627 -7.33 -25.50 28.19
N ASP A 628 -8.47 -25.36 27.52
CA ASP A 628 -8.92 -24.04 27.06
C ASP A 628 -9.30 -23.14 28.25
N ALA A 629 -9.90 -23.70 29.30
CA ALA A 629 -10.21 -22.96 30.53
C ALA A 629 -8.95 -22.53 31.30
N GLU A 630 -7.98 -23.41 31.50
CA GLU A 630 -6.69 -23.11 32.12
C GLU A 630 -5.92 -22.08 31.32
N ARG A 631 -5.91 -22.21 29.99
CA ARG A 631 -5.30 -21.22 29.10
C ARG A 631 -5.95 -19.86 29.23
N MET A 632 -7.29 -19.78 29.21
CA MET A 632 -7.99 -18.51 29.40
C MET A 632 -7.75 -17.92 30.80
N ASN A 633 -7.68 -18.75 31.83
CA ASN A 633 -7.35 -18.31 33.18
C ASN A 633 -5.93 -17.73 33.24
N LYS A 634 -4.94 -18.43 32.66
CA LYS A 634 -3.55 -17.96 32.53
C LYS A 634 -3.45 -16.62 31.79
N ILE A 635 -4.24 -16.44 30.74
CA ILE A 635 -4.28 -15.19 29.97
C ILE A 635 -4.91 -14.07 30.79
N LEU A 636 -6.08 -14.29 31.39
CA LEU A 636 -6.90 -13.22 31.96
C LEU A 636 -6.57 -12.88 33.42
N GLN A 637 -6.10 -13.85 34.22
CA GLN A 637 -5.98 -13.69 35.67
C GLN A 637 -4.56 -13.82 36.21
N LEU A 638 -3.63 -14.43 35.47
CA LEU A 638 -2.27 -14.69 35.98
C LEU A 638 -1.43 -13.41 36.03
N ASP A 639 -0.93 -13.09 37.21
CA ASP A 639 -0.01 -11.96 37.46
C ASP A 639 1.23 -12.44 38.23
N TRP A 640 2.35 -12.45 37.52
CA TRP A 640 3.64 -12.92 38.02
C TRP A 640 4.29 -11.98 39.04
N SER A 641 3.71 -10.81 39.34
CA SER A 641 4.23 -9.87 40.34
C SER A 641 4.34 -10.46 41.75
N LYS A 642 3.56 -11.51 42.04
CA LYS A 642 3.62 -12.23 43.33
C LYS A 642 4.17 -13.64 43.23
N GLU A 643 4.00 -14.30 42.08
CA GLU A 643 4.29 -15.74 41.92
C GLU A 643 5.78 -16.05 41.82
N PHE A 644 6.60 -15.15 41.27
CA PHE A 644 8.03 -15.44 41.10
C PHE A 644 8.95 -15.04 42.25
N LYS A 645 8.41 -14.62 43.40
CA LYS A 645 9.25 -14.27 44.55
C LYS A 645 10.14 -15.43 45.02
N GLU A 646 9.61 -16.66 44.96
CA GLU A 646 10.37 -17.86 45.32
C GLU A 646 11.44 -18.19 44.28
N CYS A 647 11.10 -18.14 42.98
CA CYS A 647 12.07 -18.32 41.89
C CYS A 647 13.17 -17.26 41.91
N GLU A 648 12.82 -16.00 42.17
CA GLU A 648 13.76 -14.89 42.29
C GLU A 648 14.74 -15.10 43.46
N ALA A 649 14.26 -15.60 44.60
CA ALA A 649 15.10 -15.95 45.73
C ALA A 649 16.07 -17.11 45.39
N ILE A 650 15.59 -18.15 44.70
CA ILE A 650 16.43 -19.27 44.25
C ILE A 650 17.49 -18.77 43.27
N ILE A 651 17.09 -18.04 42.22
CA ILE A 651 18.01 -17.48 41.21
C ILE A 651 19.09 -16.62 41.88
N SER A 652 18.70 -15.74 42.79
CA SER A 652 19.62 -14.88 43.55
C SER A 652 20.62 -15.69 44.39
N SER A 653 20.19 -16.81 44.97
CA SER A 653 21.08 -17.69 45.75
C SER A 653 22.18 -18.32 44.88
N TYR A 654 21.86 -18.73 43.65
CA TYR A 654 22.85 -19.26 42.68
C TYR A 654 23.80 -18.17 42.17
N GLU A 655 23.34 -16.93 42.04
CA GLU A 655 24.20 -15.79 41.68
C GLU A 655 25.15 -15.37 42.82
N SER A 656 24.73 -15.54 44.08
CA SER A 656 25.56 -15.25 45.25
C SER A 656 26.67 -16.28 45.49
N THR A 657 26.44 -17.54 45.08
CA THR A 657 27.39 -18.66 45.24
C THR A 657 28.37 -18.79 44.08
N SER A 658 28.15 -18.07 42.98
CA SER A 658 28.99 -18.07 41.77
C SER A 658 29.92 -16.86 41.66
N LYS A 659 29.90 -15.93 42.64
CA LYS A 659 30.94 -14.90 42.80
C LYS A 659 32.09 -15.48 43.67
N PRO A 660 33.32 -15.57 43.16
CA PRO A 660 34.48 -16.04 43.93
C PRO A 660 34.88 -15.10 45.05
#